data_AF-A0A0G4HBR0-F1
#
_entry.id   AF-A0A0G4HBR0-F1
#
_cell.length_a   1.000
_cell.length_b   1.000
_cell.length_c   1.000
_cell.angle_alpha   90.00
_cell.angle_beta   90.00
_cell.angle_gamma   90.00
#
_symmetry.space_group_name_H-M   'P 1'
#
loop_
_entity.id
_entity.type
_entity.pdbx_description
1 polymer ?
#
loop_
_entity_poly.entity_id
_entity_poly.type
_entity_poly.pdbx_seq_one_letter_code
_entity_poly.pdbx_strand_id
1 'polypeptide(L)'
;MMLVPSFRLVRWLCGLLALGDLFWAIDGPPCYSVEGRYPQEAVEKTSREKGLFDAPCGRKTKFVGEWGYEFHHGEQFPGPCQNLTEFGHASPSSSRWESLSRLQTFFECVSDRLEVEEAGRSFLSLREEKQRKVIVSPHEPLVVSVEVESFLQTKEWAHAVRRQENQKEKEAQKREGKGQVVQSDGSVSLIGHYFYTHYGCLWRDCAVVATEVGENINSVNVHLAFARGAARQFGKPWAVDFSPWYMGKVLDFTEEGKSMWGEAGSPSGVGGHSLSLFKRAYWATFMAGAELLIAEAGGVNWFLPGPSEEETEGKEDFLELSSLGEIGREFASTTRKSVLGGRGIPFVPVAVLLEQQHGMGLGWWKEGKSFDLFNLTEAERSVSLLFESIWPPDSFLREPPPSEEHDERKFMQGSRFGEIFDILTPQGLKSNDILKAYRVLVLAGDFEFPPESSLDSQELLQLLREFVSDGGVLIVDALSAPSWLLEVEEFIGASVQRDPETCVKLSASRLKGGREEAKTIREMEVPQDVEVFDVGSLKTQTRPLISVEGTVIGGEGSASSRLSVEHPVVLLNSPSDHPTDSLSPLRGSVVTLLSCSTEDSRKLSLWESVLQMVLEEAQLLPFDVLDSESGASVVGSVQMMVNVHPEGFGVALVNNEGVTKDPGAAAVEDLGKAREVLLRMKEGARRGRGIKAALAVREDGKTLQLADDKWSIQVEVPAGDVVILQIDL
;
A
#
# COMPACT_ATOMS: atom_id res chain seq x y z
N MET A 1 -14.72 -21.32 41.58
CA MET A 1 -15.80 -21.57 40.60
C MET A 1 -16.31 -20.21 40.13
N MET A 2 -15.64 -19.61 39.16
CA MET A 2 -16.08 -18.40 38.45
C MET A 2 -16.39 -18.81 37.02
N LEU A 3 -17.48 -18.27 36.47
CA LEU A 3 -17.89 -18.49 35.09
C LEU A 3 -17.06 -17.59 34.17
N VAL A 4 -16.44 -18.16 33.14
CA VAL A 4 -15.75 -17.44 32.07
C VAL A 4 -16.60 -17.53 30.80
N PRO A 5 -16.98 -16.42 30.16
CA PRO A 5 -17.67 -16.47 28.87
C PRO A 5 -16.72 -16.81 27.71
N SER A 6 -17.12 -17.77 26.88
CA SER A 6 -16.93 -17.81 25.42
C SER A 6 -15.67 -17.17 24.78
N PHE A 7 -14.52 -17.85 24.89
CA PHE A 7 -13.26 -17.54 24.17
C PHE A 7 -13.05 -18.41 22.90
N ARG A 8 -14.06 -18.53 22.01
CA ARG A 8 -14.01 -19.46 20.85
C ARG A 8 -13.75 -18.86 19.47
N LEU A 9 -13.94 -17.56 19.25
CA LEU A 9 -13.84 -16.97 17.91
C LEU A 9 -12.42 -16.47 17.57
N VAL A 10 -11.79 -15.70 18.46
CA VAL A 10 -10.43 -15.14 18.27
C VAL A 10 -9.38 -16.23 18.02
N ARG A 11 -9.50 -17.37 18.71
CA ARG A 11 -8.59 -18.52 18.54
C ARG A 11 -8.75 -19.25 17.20
N TRP A 12 -9.84 -18.99 16.47
CA TRP A 12 -10.10 -19.56 15.14
C TRP A 12 -9.42 -18.70 14.06
N LEU A 13 -9.62 -17.38 14.10
CA LEU A 13 -8.89 -16.41 13.25
C LEU A 13 -7.37 -16.53 13.43
N CYS A 14 -6.86 -16.40 14.66
CA CYS A 14 -5.41 -16.50 14.92
C CYS A 14 -4.82 -17.90 14.68
N GLY A 15 -5.64 -18.95 14.66
CA GLY A 15 -5.20 -20.32 14.37
C GLY A 15 -5.09 -20.64 12.88
N LEU A 16 -5.87 -19.98 12.03
CA LEU A 16 -5.85 -20.16 10.57
C LEU A 16 -4.87 -19.20 9.86
N LEU A 17 -4.62 -18.02 10.43
CA LEU A 17 -3.64 -17.04 9.89
C LEU A 17 -2.19 -17.57 9.80
N ALA A 18 -1.88 -18.72 10.39
CA ALA A 18 -0.54 -19.32 10.38
C ALA A 18 -0.17 -20.04 9.06
N LEU A 19 -1.11 -20.21 8.12
CA LEU A 19 -0.89 -21.01 6.89
C LEU A 19 -0.62 -20.18 5.62
N GLY A 20 -0.76 -18.86 5.68
CA GLY A 20 -0.58 -18.00 4.49
C GLY A 20 -1.69 -18.12 3.44
N ASP A 21 -2.81 -18.74 3.80
CA ASP A 21 -4.03 -18.80 3.00
C ASP A 21 -4.66 -17.41 2.89
N LEU A 22 -5.06 -17.01 1.68
CA LEU A 22 -5.85 -15.80 1.47
C LEU A 22 -7.31 -16.07 1.87
N PHE A 23 -7.87 -15.23 2.73
CA PHE A 23 -9.31 -15.19 2.98
C PHE A 23 -10.02 -14.36 1.91
N TRP A 24 -11.32 -14.60 1.76
CA TRP A 24 -12.09 -14.04 0.66
C TRP A 24 -13.51 -13.73 1.12
N ALA A 25 -14.05 -12.61 0.66
CA ALA A 25 -15.44 -12.28 0.81
C ALA A 25 -16.03 -11.92 -0.56
N ILE A 26 -17.21 -12.44 -0.82
CA ILE A 26 -18.11 -11.85 -1.80
C ILE A 26 -19.00 -10.92 -1.00
N ASP A 27 -19.07 -9.65 -1.36
CA ASP A 27 -20.01 -8.71 -0.76
C ASP A 27 -21.14 -8.35 -1.75
N GLY A 28 -22.06 -7.53 -1.28
CA GLY A 28 -23.29 -7.17 -1.95
C GLY A 28 -24.33 -8.30 -1.96
N PRO A 29 -25.33 -8.24 -2.87
CA PRO A 29 -26.56 -9.01 -2.68
C PRO A 29 -26.62 -10.44 -3.28
N PRO A 30 -26.21 -11.47 -2.51
CA PRO A 30 -26.97 -12.72 -2.44
C PRO A 30 -27.30 -13.08 -0.98
N CYS A 31 -26.80 -12.28 -0.02
CA CYS A 31 -26.96 -12.43 1.42
C CYS A 31 -28.28 -11.86 1.95
N TYR A 32 -28.98 -11.10 1.12
CA TYR A 32 -30.38 -10.72 1.26
C TYR A 32 -31.16 -11.42 0.16
N SER A 33 -32.43 -11.75 0.41
CA SER A 33 -33.32 -12.23 -0.66
C SER A 33 -33.55 -11.11 -1.66
N VAL A 34 -32.77 -11.08 -2.75
CA VAL A 34 -33.04 -10.26 -3.94
C VAL A 34 -34.26 -10.86 -4.66
N GLU A 35 -35.43 -10.64 -4.08
CA GLU A 35 -36.77 -11.00 -4.58
C GLU A 35 -36.84 -12.35 -5.34
N GLY A 36 -36.32 -13.42 -4.73
CA GLY A 36 -36.39 -14.79 -5.27
C GLY A 36 -35.46 -15.09 -6.46
N ARG A 37 -34.60 -14.15 -6.87
CA ARG A 37 -33.79 -14.25 -8.10
C ARG A 37 -32.64 -15.25 -8.04
N TYR A 38 -31.97 -15.30 -6.89
CA TYR A 38 -30.85 -16.21 -6.64
C TYR A 38 -31.10 -16.92 -5.30
N PRO A 39 -31.52 -18.20 -5.31
CA PRO A 39 -31.64 -18.97 -4.09
C PRO A 39 -30.27 -19.06 -3.40
N GLN A 40 -30.19 -18.66 -2.13
CA GLN A 40 -28.93 -18.66 -1.37
C GLN A 40 -28.25 -20.05 -1.40
N GLU A 41 -29.04 -21.12 -1.29
CA GLU A 41 -28.54 -22.49 -1.38
C GLU A 41 -27.90 -22.80 -2.74
N ALA A 42 -28.46 -22.29 -3.85
CA ALA A 42 -27.88 -22.43 -5.19
C ALA A 42 -26.57 -21.63 -5.33
N VAL A 43 -26.50 -20.42 -4.77
CA VAL A 43 -25.26 -19.61 -4.74
C VAL A 43 -24.17 -20.32 -3.94
N GLU A 44 -24.47 -20.82 -2.74
CA GLU A 44 -23.53 -21.56 -1.89
C GLU A 44 -23.07 -22.88 -2.55
N LYS A 45 -24.00 -23.60 -3.18
CA LYS A 45 -23.76 -24.89 -3.85
C LYS A 45 -22.93 -24.72 -5.12
N THR A 46 -23.28 -23.78 -6.01
CA THR A 46 -22.43 -23.40 -7.16
C THR A 46 -21.07 -22.93 -6.68
N SER A 47 -21.00 -22.10 -5.63
CA SER A 47 -19.72 -21.59 -5.16
C SER A 47 -18.80 -22.72 -4.71
N ARG A 48 -19.32 -23.66 -3.91
CA ARG A 48 -18.57 -24.85 -3.48
C ARG A 48 -18.13 -25.73 -4.63
N GLU A 49 -19.01 -26.04 -5.58
CA GLU A 49 -18.68 -26.97 -6.68
C GLU A 49 -17.80 -26.37 -7.76
N LYS A 50 -17.97 -25.09 -8.10
CA LYS A 50 -17.08 -24.40 -9.04
C LYS A 50 -15.72 -24.05 -8.42
N GLY A 51 -15.52 -24.27 -7.12
CA GLY A 51 -14.30 -23.88 -6.42
C GLY A 51 -14.17 -22.36 -6.24
N LEU A 52 -15.30 -21.65 -6.22
CA LEU A 52 -15.41 -20.29 -5.72
C LEU A 52 -15.38 -20.30 -4.17
N PHE A 53 -15.45 -19.11 -3.61
CA PHE A 53 -15.00 -18.75 -2.28
C PHE A 53 -15.90 -19.27 -1.16
N ASP A 54 -15.33 -19.37 0.05
CA ASP A 54 -16.06 -19.73 1.28
C ASP A 54 -16.80 -18.50 1.85
N ALA A 55 -17.59 -17.82 1.02
CA ALA A 55 -18.35 -16.65 1.43
C ALA A 55 -19.38 -17.07 2.50
N PRO A 56 -19.39 -16.45 3.71
CA PRO A 56 -20.36 -16.75 4.75
C PRO A 56 -21.70 -16.07 4.47
N CYS A 57 -22.35 -16.43 3.36
CA CYS A 57 -23.72 -16.04 3.07
C CYS A 57 -24.60 -16.33 4.30
N GLY A 58 -25.37 -15.33 4.75
CA GLY A 58 -26.33 -15.49 5.84
C GLY A 58 -25.78 -15.49 7.28
N ARG A 59 -24.47 -15.30 7.53
CA ARG A 59 -24.07 -14.80 8.87
C ARG A 59 -24.37 -13.30 8.93
N LYS A 60 -25.00 -12.85 10.01
CA LYS A 60 -25.23 -11.42 10.31
C LYS A 60 -23.90 -10.74 10.64
N THR A 61 -23.07 -10.49 9.64
CA THR A 61 -21.77 -9.81 9.73
C THR A 61 -21.96 -8.31 9.93
N LYS A 62 -22.46 -7.92 11.11
CA LYS A 62 -22.48 -6.53 11.59
C LYS A 62 -21.08 -5.94 11.87
N PHE A 63 -20.03 -6.59 11.38
CA PHE A 63 -18.63 -6.33 11.73
C PHE A 63 -17.89 -5.51 10.67
N VAL A 64 -18.46 -5.39 9.47
CA VAL A 64 -18.00 -4.42 8.46
C VAL A 64 -18.86 -3.18 8.62
N GLY A 65 -18.24 -2.13 9.16
CA GLY A 65 -18.70 -0.76 8.94
C GLY A 65 -17.89 -0.19 7.78
N GLU A 66 -18.54 0.47 6.85
CA GLU A 66 -17.90 1.14 5.71
C GLU A 66 -17.65 2.61 6.08
N TRP A 67 -16.59 2.87 6.86
CA TRP A 67 -16.36 4.17 7.48
C TRP A 67 -16.03 5.28 6.45
N GLY A 68 -15.49 4.92 5.28
CA GLY A 68 -15.20 5.87 4.20
C GLY A 68 -16.45 6.39 3.50
N TYR A 69 -17.42 5.51 3.26
CA TYR A 69 -18.66 5.85 2.55
C TYR A 69 -19.52 6.85 3.35
N GLU A 70 -19.57 6.67 4.68
CA GLU A 70 -20.20 7.63 5.61
C GLU A 70 -19.52 9.02 5.59
N PHE A 71 -18.22 9.09 5.30
CA PHE A 71 -17.47 10.35 5.26
C PHE A 71 -17.68 11.11 3.95
N HIS A 72 -17.85 10.42 2.81
CA HIS A 72 -18.02 11.05 1.50
C HIS A 72 -19.45 11.58 1.26
N HIS A 73 -20.49 10.82 1.66
CA HIS A 73 -21.90 11.16 1.39
C HIS A 73 -22.56 12.01 2.48
N GLY A 74 -21.90 13.11 2.88
CA GLY A 74 -22.24 13.96 4.02
C GLY A 74 -23.66 14.56 4.09
N GLU A 75 -24.53 14.33 3.10
CA GLU A 75 -25.95 14.73 3.10
C GLU A 75 -26.93 13.61 3.50
N GLN A 76 -26.57 12.32 3.44
CA GLN A 76 -27.55 11.22 3.46
C GLN A 76 -27.56 10.31 4.70
N PHE A 77 -26.58 10.39 5.61
CA PHE A 77 -26.54 9.56 6.82
C PHE A 77 -26.93 10.34 8.09
N PRO A 78 -28.21 10.35 8.50
CA PRO A 78 -28.64 11.05 9.70
C PRO A 78 -28.09 10.38 10.97
N GLY A 79 -27.15 11.04 11.64
CA GLY A 79 -26.56 10.57 12.88
C GLY A 79 -25.90 11.67 13.71
N PRO A 80 -25.74 11.49 15.03
CA PRO A 80 -25.11 12.49 15.89
C PRO A 80 -23.65 12.77 15.53
N CYS A 81 -22.96 11.79 14.92
CA CYS A 81 -21.57 11.89 14.49
C CYS A 81 -21.38 12.62 13.15
N GLN A 82 -22.45 12.79 12.34
CA GLN A 82 -22.38 13.49 11.05
C GLN A 82 -21.84 14.92 11.23
N ASN A 83 -22.31 15.60 12.28
CA ASN A 83 -21.88 16.94 12.69
C ASN A 83 -20.42 17.03 13.21
N LEU A 84 -19.61 15.98 13.06
CA LEU A 84 -18.19 15.95 13.47
C LEU A 84 -17.24 15.84 12.27
N THR A 85 -17.76 15.67 11.05
CA THR A 85 -16.96 15.71 9.82
C THR A 85 -16.95 17.14 9.26
N GLU A 86 -15.92 17.50 8.49
CA GLU A 86 -15.92 18.81 7.78
C GLU A 86 -17.15 18.97 6.87
N PHE A 87 -17.67 17.86 6.36
CA PHE A 87 -18.83 17.81 5.46
C PHE A 87 -20.18 17.97 6.19
N GLY A 88 -20.26 17.63 7.48
CA GLY A 88 -21.47 17.78 8.29
C GLY A 88 -21.52 19.04 9.17
N HIS A 89 -20.47 19.86 9.20
CA HIS A 89 -20.42 21.08 10.00
C HIS A 89 -21.00 22.31 9.28
N ALA A 90 -21.69 23.18 10.03
CA ALA A 90 -22.11 24.51 9.57
C ALA A 90 -20.96 25.56 9.52
N SER A 91 -19.72 25.17 9.86
CA SER A 91 -18.54 26.04 9.85
C SER A 91 -17.25 25.23 9.59
N PRO A 92 -16.45 25.61 8.57
CA PRO A 92 -15.20 24.91 8.25
C PRO A 92 -14.18 25.04 9.39
N SER A 93 -13.29 24.07 9.51
CA SER A 93 -12.15 24.17 10.44
C SER A 93 -11.25 25.37 10.18
N SER A 94 -10.66 25.85 11.27
CA SER A 94 -9.69 26.95 11.27
C SER A 94 -8.25 26.50 11.00
N SER A 95 -7.95 25.21 11.11
CA SER A 95 -6.61 24.63 10.88
C SER A 95 -6.67 23.15 10.51
N ARG A 96 -5.61 22.64 9.84
CA ARG A 96 -5.41 21.20 9.57
C ARG A 96 -5.53 20.35 10.84
N TRP A 97 -5.00 20.87 11.95
CA TRP A 97 -5.04 20.17 13.22
C TRP A 97 -6.45 20.07 13.83
N GLU A 98 -7.29 21.09 13.63
CA GLU A 98 -8.71 21.01 13.97
C GLU A 98 -9.42 19.96 13.09
N SER A 99 -9.11 19.89 11.79
CA SER A 99 -9.66 18.87 10.89
C SER A 99 -9.25 17.45 11.26
N LEU A 100 -8.00 17.20 11.63
CA LEU A 100 -7.59 15.87 12.07
C LEU A 100 -8.21 15.49 13.42
N SER A 101 -8.33 16.45 14.35
CA SER A 101 -9.01 16.24 15.64
C SER A 101 -10.51 15.95 15.47
N ARG A 102 -11.18 16.64 14.54
CA ARG A 102 -12.57 16.34 14.12
C ARG A 102 -12.68 14.94 13.54
N LEU A 103 -11.75 14.54 12.65
CA LEU A 103 -11.69 13.19 12.09
C LEU A 103 -11.49 12.12 13.19
N GLN A 104 -10.60 12.35 14.16
CA GLN A 104 -10.45 11.48 15.33
C GLN A 104 -11.78 11.36 16.10
N THR A 105 -12.42 12.50 16.40
CA THR A 105 -13.69 12.53 17.11
C THR A 105 -14.80 11.80 16.35
N PHE A 106 -14.76 11.78 15.01
CA PHE A 106 -15.67 10.99 14.18
C PHE A 106 -15.45 9.47 14.34
N PHE A 107 -14.21 8.97 14.21
CA PHE A 107 -13.88 7.55 14.45
C PHE A 107 -14.18 7.11 15.89
N GLU A 108 -14.02 8.00 16.86
CA GLU A 108 -14.44 7.78 18.25
C GLU A 108 -15.98 7.71 18.34
N CYS A 109 -16.71 8.68 17.81
CA CYS A 109 -18.18 8.74 17.92
C CYS A 109 -18.91 7.55 17.26
N VAL A 110 -18.49 7.12 16.07
CA VAL A 110 -19.21 6.08 15.31
C VAL A 110 -19.03 4.68 15.95
N SER A 111 -17.88 4.41 16.57
CA SER A 111 -17.63 3.13 17.27
C SER A 111 -18.39 3.03 18.61
N ASP A 112 -18.54 4.13 19.38
CA ASP A 112 -19.39 4.15 20.59
C ASP A 112 -20.85 3.78 20.29
N ARG A 113 -21.34 4.11 19.08
CA ARG A 113 -22.68 3.71 18.63
C ARG A 113 -22.81 2.20 18.47
N LEU A 114 -21.78 1.52 17.96
CA LEU A 114 -21.79 0.06 17.78
C LEU A 114 -21.92 -0.64 19.15
N GLU A 115 -21.13 -0.23 20.14
CA GLU A 115 -21.22 -0.78 21.51
C GLU A 115 -22.62 -0.59 22.12
N VAL A 116 -23.23 0.58 21.96
CA VAL A 116 -24.58 0.86 22.48
C VAL A 116 -25.65 0.05 21.76
N GLU A 117 -25.56 -0.13 20.44
CA GLU A 117 -26.49 -0.96 19.68
C GLU A 117 -26.35 -2.46 19.99
N GLU A 118 -25.15 -2.95 20.32
CA GLU A 118 -24.94 -4.32 20.81
C GLU A 118 -25.49 -4.50 22.24
N ALA A 119 -25.17 -3.59 23.16
CA ALA A 119 -25.64 -3.62 24.54
C ALA A 119 -27.17 -3.57 24.64
N GLY A 120 -27.81 -2.69 23.86
CA GLY A 120 -29.28 -2.55 23.81
C GLY A 120 -29.99 -3.81 23.28
N ARG A 121 -29.40 -4.51 22.31
CA ARG A 121 -29.97 -5.74 21.74
C ARG A 121 -29.70 -6.97 22.61
N SER A 122 -28.57 -7.03 23.31
CA SER A 122 -28.27 -8.04 24.35
C SER A 122 -29.31 -8.02 25.47
N PHE A 123 -29.74 -6.82 25.89
CA PHE A 123 -30.78 -6.66 26.92
C PHE A 123 -32.19 -7.08 26.47
N LEU A 124 -32.48 -7.03 25.16
CA LEU A 124 -33.78 -7.41 24.61
C LEU A 124 -33.88 -8.92 24.33
N SER A 125 -32.82 -9.55 23.80
CA SER A 125 -32.83 -11.00 23.50
C SER A 125 -32.87 -11.88 24.76
N LEU A 126 -32.29 -11.44 25.88
CA LEU A 126 -32.33 -12.15 27.16
C LEU A 126 -33.70 -12.19 27.86
N ARG A 127 -34.75 -11.57 27.29
CA ARG A 127 -36.11 -11.57 27.86
C ARG A 127 -37.03 -12.67 27.34
N GLU A 128 -36.77 -13.26 26.19
CA GLU A 128 -37.70 -14.21 25.56
C GLU A 128 -37.30 -15.70 25.70
N GLU A 129 -36.01 -16.03 25.87
CA GLU A 129 -35.59 -17.42 26.11
C GLU A 129 -35.42 -17.78 27.59
N LYS A 130 -36.55 -18.00 28.27
CA LYS A 130 -36.60 -18.77 29.52
C LYS A 130 -37.65 -19.88 29.49
N GLN A 131 -37.30 -21.01 28.86
CA GLN A 131 -37.59 -22.36 29.37
C GLN A 131 -37.03 -23.48 28.47
N ARG A 132 -35.88 -24.06 28.84
CA ARG A 132 -35.65 -25.51 28.76
C ARG A 132 -34.43 -25.92 29.60
N LYS A 133 -34.52 -27.12 30.16
CA LYS A 133 -33.60 -27.71 31.13
C LYS A 133 -32.90 -28.86 30.43
N VAL A 134 -31.57 -28.83 30.29
CA VAL A 134 -30.79 -29.92 29.69
C VAL A 134 -29.66 -30.32 30.63
N ILE A 135 -29.43 -31.62 30.75
CA ILE A 135 -28.46 -32.27 31.64
C ILE A 135 -27.17 -32.54 30.85
N VAL A 136 -26.01 -32.35 31.48
CA VAL A 136 -24.69 -32.59 30.88
C VAL A 136 -24.13 -33.94 31.30
N SER A 137 -23.43 -34.63 30.39
CA SER A 137 -22.47 -35.70 30.70
C SER A 137 -21.23 -35.53 29.80
N PRO A 138 -20.00 -35.77 30.28
CA PRO A 138 -18.77 -35.44 29.55
C PRO A 138 -18.11 -36.65 28.87
N HIS A 139 -17.37 -36.42 27.78
CA HIS A 139 -16.12 -37.11 27.43
C HIS A 139 -15.28 -36.23 26.46
N GLU A 140 -13.98 -36.49 26.40
CA GLU A 140 -12.93 -35.55 25.96
C GLU A 140 -12.66 -35.56 24.44
N PRO A 141 -12.13 -34.46 23.85
CA PRO A 141 -11.60 -34.45 22.49
C PRO A 141 -10.10 -34.80 22.43
N LEU A 142 -9.74 -35.48 21.34
CA LEU A 142 -8.39 -35.91 20.98
C LEU A 142 -7.45 -34.71 20.70
N VAL A 143 -6.18 -34.79 21.11
CA VAL A 143 -5.12 -33.86 20.68
C VAL A 143 -4.31 -34.50 19.57
N VAL A 144 -4.15 -33.79 18.45
CA VAL A 144 -3.19 -34.13 17.39
C VAL A 144 -2.23 -32.96 17.26
N SER A 145 -0.96 -33.19 17.57
CA SER A 145 0.13 -32.24 17.39
C SER A 145 0.93 -32.60 16.14
N VAL A 146 1.14 -31.63 15.25
CA VAL A 146 2.11 -31.73 14.15
C VAL A 146 3.25 -30.78 14.47
N GLU A 147 4.45 -31.31 14.66
CA GLU A 147 5.67 -30.51 14.72
C GLU A 147 6.16 -30.20 13.30
N VAL A 148 6.56 -28.94 13.07
CA VAL A 148 7.24 -28.52 11.85
C VAL A 148 8.58 -27.92 12.27
N GLU A 149 9.67 -28.65 12.03
CA GLU A 149 11.03 -28.12 12.20
C GLU A 149 11.37 -27.15 11.05
N SER A 150 12.00 -26.02 11.37
CA SER A 150 12.37 -24.98 10.39
C SER A 150 13.87 -24.68 10.32
N PHE A 151 14.37 -24.45 9.10
CA PHE A 151 15.75 -24.21 8.64
C PHE A 151 15.64 -23.31 7.38
N LEU A 152 16.58 -22.44 6.96
CA LEU A 152 17.91 -22.02 7.44
C LEU A 152 17.92 -20.49 7.63
N GLN A 153 18.34 -19.96 8.78
CA GLN A 153 19.73 -19.50 9.02
C GLN A 153 20.34 -18.52 7.98
N THR A 154 20.13 -17.22 8.20
CA THR A 154 21.26 -16.42 8.72
C THR A 154 21.07 -16.26 10.24
N LYS A 155 22.14 -16.24 11.04
CA LYS A 155 22.00 -16.19 12.51
C LYS A 155 21.32 -14.91 12.99
N GLU A 156 21.55 -13.79 12.32
CA GLU A 156 21.01 -12.48 12.70
C GLU A 156 19.54 -12.34 12.33
N TRP A 157 19.13 -12.74 11.11
CA TRP A 157 17.73 -12.67 10.70
C TRP A 157 16.86 -13.69 11.45
N ALA A 158 17.38 -14.92 11.66
CA ALA A 158 16.71 -15.89 12.52
C ALA A 158 16.64 -15.41 13.98
N HIS A 159 17.64 -14.67 14.48
CA HIS A 159 17.52 -14.01 15.79
C HIS A 159 16.54 -12.85 15.77
N ALA A 160 16.39 -12.09 14.68
CA ALA A 160 15.43 -10.99 14.59
C ALA A 160 13.99 -11.51 14.57
N VAL A 161 13.65 -12.45 13.67
CA VAL A 161 12.32 -13.08 13.60
C VAL A 161 12.02 -13.81 14.91
N ARG A 162 12.93 -14.65 15.41
CA ARG A 162 12.71 -15.37 16.68
C ARG A 162 12.71 -14.43 17.89
N ARG A 163 13.39 -13.27 17.86
CA ARG A 163 13.20 -12.21 18.87
C ARG A 163 11.82 -11.59 18.75
N GLN A 164 11.35 -11.26 17.54
CA GLN A 164 10.03 -10.69 17.31
C GLN A 164 8.91 -11.65 17.73
N GLU A 165 9.03 -12.95 17.46
CA GLU A 165 8.12 -14.00 17.95
C GLU A 165 8.18 -14.12 19.47
N ASN A 166 9.37 -14.29 20.06
CA ASN A 166 9.53 -14.34 21.53
C ASN A 166 9.11 -13.02 22.20
N GLN A 167 9.16 -11.89 21.50
CA GLN A 167 8.75 -10.58 21.99
C GLN A 167 7.24 -10.45 21.90
N LYS A 168 6.60 -10.82 20.78
CA LYS A 168 5.14 -10.95 20.68
C LYS A 168 4.59 -11.91 21.73
N GLU A 169 5.25 -13.04 21.96
CA GLU A 169 4.84 -14.03 22.98
C GLU A 169 5.06 -13.51 24.40
N LYS A 170 6.20 -12.85 24.69
CA LYS A 170 6.43 -12.18 25.99
C LYS A 170 5.52 -10.97 26.19
N GLU A 171 5.17 -10.23 25.16
CA GLU A 171 4.25 -9.10 25.22
C GLU A 171 2.81 -9.57 25.40
N ALA A 172 2.40 -10.67 24.75
CA ALA A 172 1.15 -11.36 25.04
C ALA A 172 1.11 -11.82 26.51
N GLN A 173 2.12 -12.54 26.99
CA GLN A 173 2.22 -12.98 28.40
C GLN A 173 2.30 -11.80 29.39
N LYS A 174 2.89 -10.66 28.99
CA LYS A 174 3.01 -9.44 29.81
C LYS A 174 1.73 -8.59 29.79
N ARG A 175 0.93 -8.68 28.72
CA ARG A 175 -0.46 -8.19 28.63
C ARG A 175 -1.42 -9.09 29.44
N GLU A 176 -1.20 -10.40 29.47
CA GLU A 176 -1.93 -11.31 30.38
C GLU A 176 -1.58 -11.04 31.86
N GLY A 177 -0.32 -10.74 32.17
CA GLY A 177 0.15 -10.42 33.53
C GLY A 177 -0.21 -9.02 34.04
N LYS A 178 -0.65 -8.11 33.17
CA LYS A 178 -1.12 -6.76 33.51
C LYS A 178 -2.45 -6.52 32.83
N GLY A 179 -3.55 -6.70 33.55
CA GLY A 179 -4.93 -6.73 33.03
C GLY A 179 -5.43 -5.47 32.30
N GLN A 180 -4.88 -5.23 31.11
CA GLN A 180 -5.42 -4.43 30.02
C GLN A 180 -5.22 -5.28 28.75
N VAL A 181 -6.13 -6.24 28.57
CA VAL A 181 -6.39 -6.79 27.24
C VAL A 181 -7.09 -5.67 26.49
N VAL A 182 -6.36 -4.97 25.63
CA VAL A 182 -6.99 -4.22 24.54
C VAL A 182 -7.64 -5.28 23.66
N GLN A 183 -8.96 -5.41 23.77
CA GLN A 183 -9.71 -6.15 22.78
C GLN A 183 -9.73 -5.28 21.54
N SER A 184 -9.24 -5.81 20.41
CA SER A 184 -9.62 -5.27 19.12
C SER A 184 -11.15 -5.29 19.06
N ASP A 185 -11.77 -4.15 18.76
CA ASP A 185 -13.23 -4.01 18.72
C ASP A 185 -13.91 -4.89 17.65
N GLY A 186 -13.10 -5.47 16.75
CA GLY A 186 -13.55 -6.32 15.65
C GLY A 186 -13.85 -5.55 14.37
N SER A 187 -13.61 -4.23 14.36
CA SER A 187 -13.87 -3.36 13.21
C SER A 187 -12.93 -3.60 12.04
N VAL A 188 -13.47 -3.47 10.83
CA VAL A 188 -12.71 -3.29 9.59
C VAL A 188 -12.64 -1.80 9.32
N SER A 189 -11.44 -1.23 9.18
CA SER A 189 -11.24 0.18 8.83
C SER A 189 -11.22 0.34 7.31
N LEU A 190 -12.38 0.16 6.65
CA LEU A 190 -12.56 0.34 5.19
C LEU A 190 -12.75 1.82 4.85
N ILE A 191 -11.88 2.36 4.00
CA ILE A 191 -12.00 3.72 3.45
C ILE A 191 -11.84 3.70 1.91
N GLY A 192 -12.80 4.32 1.20
CA GLY A 192 -12.68 4.76 -0.19
C GLY A 192 -12.46 6.26 -0.31
N HIS A 193 -12.13 6.75 -1.52
CA HIS A 193 -11.92 8.17 -1.89
C HIS A 193 -10.86 9.00 -1.14
N TYR A 194 -10.37 8.53 0.00
CA TYR A 194 -9.42 9.22 0.87
C TYR A 194 -8.31 8.27 1.32
N PHE A 195 -7.09 8.77 1.48
CA PHE A 195 -5.94 7.95 1.90
C PHE A 195 -5.85 7.81 3.43
N TYR A 196 -6.99 7.57 4.08
CA TYR A 196 -7.19 7.68 5.53
C TYR A 196 -7.23 6.33 6.28
N THR A 197 -6.94 5.23 5.59
CA THR A 197 -7.03 3.84 6.12
C THR A 197 -6.19 3.58 7.36
N HIS A 198 -5.09 4.32 7.56
CA HIS A 198 -4.26 4.24 8.77
C HIS A 198 -4.89 4.89 10.00
N TYR A 199 -5.76 5.90 9.83
CA TYR A 199 -6.31 6.66 10.95
C TYR A 199 -7.28 5.83 11.82
N GLY A 200 -8.16 5.03 11.20
CA GLY A 200 -9.06 4.14 11.95
C GLY A 200 -8.30 3.15 12.83
N CYS A 201 -7.20 2.60 12.31
CA CYS A 201 -6.34 1.68 13.07
C CYS A 201 -5.46 2.36 14.11
N LEU A 202 -5.06 3.62 13.87
CA LEU A 202 -4.36 4.46 14.85
C LEU A 202 -5.23 4.75 16.09
N TRP A 203 -6.51 5.07 15.88
CA TRP A 203 -7.38 5.54 16.96
C TRP A 203 -8.26 4.45 17.60
N ARG A 204 -8.55 3.33 16.91
CA ARG A 204 -9.48 2.29 17.40
C ARG A 204 -8.93 0.86 17.49
N ASP A 205 -7.63 0.62 17.29
CA ASP A 205 -7.01 -0.73 17.31
C ASP A 205 -7.75 -1.75 16.42
N CYS A 206 -8.14 -1.29 15.21
CA CYS A 206 -8.93 -2.03 14.20
C CYS A 206 -8.52 -3.52 14.06
N ALA A 207 -9.45 -4.40 13.71
CA ALA A 207 -9.10 -5.79 13.41
C ALA A 207 -8.43 -5.95 12.03
N VAL A 208 -8.83 -5.15 11.05
CA VAL A 208 -8.37 -5.20 9.65
C VAL A 208 -8.23 -3.77 9.10
N VAL A 209 -7.12 -3.47 8.43
CA VAL A 209 -7.01 -2.26 7.57
C VAL A 209 -7.69 -2.57 6.25
N ALA A 210 -8.55 -1.72 5.69
CA ALA A 210 -9.12 -1.99 4.38
C ALA A 210 -9.21 -0.73 3.51
N THR A 211 -9.08 -0.91 2.19
CA THR A 211 -9.28 0.16 1.22
C THR A 211 -10.28 -0.26 0.17
N GLU A 212 -11.15 0.65 -0.23
CA GLU A 212 -11.97 0.51 -1.41
C GLU A 212 -11.21 1.05 -2.63
N VAL A 213 -11.40 0.42 -3.80
CA VAL A 213 -10.88 0.80 -5.11
C VAL A 213 -11.89 0.41 -6.20
N GLY A 214 -11.76 0.93 -7.42
CA GLY A 214 -12.83 0.85 -8.41
C GLY A 214 -13.75 2.05 -8.26
N GLU A 215 -15.07 1.89 -8.39
CA GLU A 215 -16.06 2.98 -8.39
C GLU A 215 -15.59 4.18 -9.22
N ASN A 216 -15.23 5.28 -8.55
CA ASN A 216 -14.69 6.51 -9.14
C ASN A 216 -13.34 6.89 -8.45
N ILE A 217 -12.63 5.86 -7.96
CA ILE A 217 -11.37 5.90 -7.19
C ILE A 217 -10.22 5.47 -8.11
N ASN A 218 -9.49 6.46 -8.63
CA ASN A 218 -8.32 6.22 -9.46
C ASN A 218 -7.14 5.60 -8.67
N SER A 219 -6.28 4.88 -9.39
CA SER A 219 -5.09 4.19 -8.91
C SER A 219 -5.26 3.22 -7.72
N VAL A 220 -5.65 1.99 -8.04
CA VAL A 220 -5.47 0.80 -7.20
C VAL A 220 -4.06 0.78 -6.60
N ASN A 221 -3.01 1.03 -7.39
CA ASN A 221 -1.60 0.97 -7.00
C ASN A 221 -1.28 1.81 -5.75
N VAL A 222 -1.75 3.06 -5.71
CA VAL A 222 -1.53 3.98 -4.58
C VAL A 222 -2.29 3.48 -3.35
N HIS A 223 -3.55 3.05 -3.51
CA HIS A 223 -4.36 2.50 -2.42
C HIS A 223 -3.73 1.24 -1.80
N LEU A 224 -3.13 0.35 -2.61
CA LEU A 224 -2.35 -0.81 -2.12
C LEU A 224 -1.16 -0.37 -1.26
N ALA A 225 -0.41 0.67 -1.67
CA ALA A 225 0.75 1.18 -0.91
C ALA A 225 0.38 1.81 0.44
N PHE A 226 -0.74 2.54 0.50
CA PHE A 226 -1.28 3.09 1.76
C PHE A 226 -1.82 1.99 2.68
N ALA A 227 -2.67 1.10 2.19
CA ALA A 227 -3.29 0.06 3.00
C ALA A 227 -2.26 -0.96 3.53
N ARG A 228 -1.34 -1.42 2.69
CA ARG A 228 -0.26 -2.34 3.09
C ARG A 228 0.73 -1.70 4.06
N GLY A 229 1.10 -0.43 3.85
CA GLY A 229 1.93 0.32 4.77
C GLY A 229 1.28 0.43 6.15
N ALA A 230 0.03 0.89 6.21
CA ALA A 230 -0.76 0.96 7.44
C ALA A 230 -0.86 -0.41 8.15
N ALA A 231 -1.18 -1.48 7.40
CA ALA A 231 -1.27 -2.84 7.93
C ALA A 231 0.02 -3.28 8.62
N ARG A 232 1.16 -3.02 7.98
CA ARG A 232 2.50 -3.28 8.51
C ARG A 232 2.81 -2.44 9.76
N GLN A 233 2.42 -1.17 9.80
CA GLN A 233 2.62 -0.30 10.98
C GLN A 233 1.87 -0.81 12.21
N PHE A 234 0.63 -1.27 12.04
CA PHE A 234 -0.21 -1.73 13.15
C PHE A 234 -0.13 -3.25 13.40
N GLY A 235 0.60 -3.99 12.57
CA GLY A 235 0.72 -5.44 12.65
C GLY A 235 -0.61 -6.16 12.40
N LYS A 236 -1.45 -5.62 11.52
CA LYS A 236 -2.80 -6.09 11.21
C LYS A 236 -2.83 -6.80 9.84
N PRO A 237 -3.75 -7.74 9.62
CA PRO A 237 -4.13 -8.13 8.27
C PRO A 237 -4.81 -6.96 7.54
N TRP A 238 -4.86 -7.01 6.21
CA TRP A 238 -5.54 -6.00 5.41
C TRP A 238 -6.35 -6.52 4.24
N ALA A 239 -7.27 -5.69 3.77
CA ALA A 239 -8.20 -5.99 2.71
C ALA A 239 -8.19 -4.94 1.60
N VAL A 240 -8.60 -5.36 0.41
CA VAL A 240 -9.08 -4.47 -0.65
C VAL A 240 -10.53 -4.83 -0.91
N ASP A 241 -11.40 -3.84 -1.02
CA ASP A 241 -12.69 -3.98 -1.67
C ASP A 241 -12.62 -3.43 -3.09
N PHE A 242 -13.07 -4.21 -4.06
CA PHE A 242 -13.08 -3.82 -5.45
C PHE A 242 -14.53 -3.57 -5.89
N SER A 243 -14.87 -2.30 -6.02
CA SER A 243 -16.16 -1.84 -6.46
C SER A 243 -16.35 -2.04 -7.98
N PRO A 244 -17.47 -2.63 -8.44
CA PRO A 244 -17.77 -2.86 -9.86
C PRO A 244 -18.40 -1.64 -10.55
N TRP A 245 -18.72 -0.61 -9.77
CA TRP A 245 -19.23 0.65 -10.27
C TRP A 245 -18.18 1.33 -11.15
N TYR A 246 -18.63 1.93 -12.24
CA TYR A 246 -17.84 2.85 -13.06
C TYR A 246 -18.83 3.83 -13.69
N MET A 247 -18.67 5.13 -13.45
CA MET A 247 -19.54 6.17 -14.00
C MET A 247 -21.04 5.95 -13.69
N GLY A 248 -21.33 5.52 -12.46
CA GLY A 248 -22.71 5.23 -12.01
C GLY A 248 -23.36 4.04 -12.71
N LYS A 249 -22.56 3.14 -13.30
CA LYS A 249 -23.01 1.90 -13.95
C LYS A 249 -22.32 0.68 -13.35
N VAL A 250 -23.04 -0.44 -13.28
CA VAL A 250 -22.53 -1.74 -12.80
C VAL A 250 -22.68 -2.80 -13.89
N LEU A 251 -21.62 -3.58 -14.11
CA LEU A 251 -21.64 -4.75 -14.98
C LEU A 251 -22.33 -5.93 -14.26
N ASP A 252 -23.60 -6.20 -14.60
CA ASP A 252 -24.44 -7.15 -13.83
C ASP A 252 -24.91 -8.41 -14.58
N PHE A 253 -24.66 -8.50 -15.88
CA PHE A 253 -25.01 -9.65 -16.74
C PHE A 253 -26.49 -10.08 -16.70
N THR A 254 -27.40 -9.20 -16.26
CA THR A 254 -28.83 -9.49 -16.23
C THR A 254 -29.47 -9.33 -17.62
N GLU A 255 -30.77 -9.62 -17.76
CA GLU A 255 -31.51 -9.22 -18.96
C GLU A 255 -31.88 -7.74 -18.92
N GLU A 256 -32.02 -7.13 -20.11
CA GLU A 256 -32.40 -5.72 -20.27
C GLU A 256 -33.72 -5.39 -19.55
N GLY A 257 -33.74 -4.28 -18.80
CA GLY A 257 -34.87 -3.90 -17.95
C GLY A 257 -35.14 -4.81 -16.74
N LYS A 258 -34.34 -5.86 -16.51
CA LYS A 258 -34.40 -6.70 -15.29
C LYS A 258 -33.26 -6.44 -14.31
N SER A 259 -32.38 -5.46 -14.50
CA SER A 259 -31.30 -5.20 -13.53
C SER A 259 -31.85 -4.92 -12.13
N MET A 260 -31.18 -5.48 -11.11
CA MET A 260 -31.47 -5.13 -9.71
C MET A 260 -30.86 -3.79 -9.28
N TRP A 261 -29.93 -3.25 -10.07
CA TRP A 261 -29.41 -1.89 -9.95
C TRP A 261 -30.30 -0.88 -10.70
N GLY A 262 -31.43 -1.33 -11.25
CA GLY A 262 -32.37 -0.50 -12.01
C GLY A 262 -31.68 0.13 -13.22
N GLU A 263 -31.77 1.46 -13.35
CA GLU A 263 -31.12 2.20 -14.42
C GLU A 263 -29.59 2.22 -14.32
N ALA A 264 -28.98 1.86 -13.18
CA ALA A 264 -27.53 1.74 -13.06
C ALA A 264 -26.99 0.41 -13.63
N GLY A 265 -27.85 -0.58 -13.87
CA GLY A 265 -27.43 -1.86 -14.45
C GLY A 265 -26.89 -1.73 -15.87
N SER A 266 -25.93 -2.59 -16.22
CA SER A 266 -25.50 -2.80 -17.60
C SER A 266 -25.53 -4.29 -18.01
N PRO A 267 -26.73 -4.85 -18.22
CA PRO A 267 -26.99 -6.10 -18.94
C PRO A 267 -26.08 -6.37 -20.15
N SER A 268 -25.90 -5.35 -20.99
CA SER A 268 -25.20 -5.41 -22.27
C SER A 268 -23.68 -5.26 -22.18
N GLY A 269 -23.12 -5.06 -20.98
CA GLY A 269 -21.69 -4.88 -20.75
C GLY A 269 -21.10 -3.56 -21.23
N VAL A 270 -21.95 -2.58 -21.56
CA VAL A 270 -21.53 -1.26 -22.06
C VAL A 270 -21.17 -0.27 -20.94
N GLY A 271 -21.67 -0.47 -19.72
CA GLY A 271 -21.28 0.25 -18.51
C GLY A 271 -20.59 -0.67 -17.49
N GLY A 272 -20.19 -0.12 -16.34
CA GLY A 272 -19.35 -0.82 -15.36
C GLY A 272 -17.91 -1.01 -15.85
N HIS A 273 -17.02 -1.48 -14.97
CA HIS A 273 -15.62 -1.72 -15.31
C HIS A 273 -15.40 -2.84 -16.34
N SER A 274 -14.28 -2.80 -17.07
CA SER A 274 -13.86 -3.89 -17.94
C SER A 274 -13.39 -5.11 -17.15
N LEU A 275 -13.60 -6.29 -17.73
CA LEU A 275 -13.11 -7.56 -17.19
C LEU A 275 -11.58 -7.58 -17.03
N SER A 276 -10.86 -6.85 -17.87
CA SER A 276 -9.41 -6.64 -17.75
C SER A 276 -9.05 -5.96 -16.43
N LEU A 277 -9.73 -4.88 -16.06
CA LEU A 277 -9.41 -4.15 -14.83
C LEU A 277 -9.65 -5.03 -13.59
N PHE A 278 -10.82 -5.68 -13.48
CA PHE A 278 -11.10 -6.62 -12.38
C PHE A 278 -9.97 -7.66 -12.24
N LYS A 279 -9.62 -8.32 -13.35
CA LYS A 279 -8.60 -9.37 -13.38
C LYS A 279 -7.22 -8.87 -12.94
N ARG A 280 -6.77 -7.72 -13.47
CA ARG A 280 -5.48 -7.12 -13.12
C ARG A 280 -5.46 -6.66 -11.65
N ALA A 281 -6.52 -6.00 -11.19
CA ALA A 281 -6.63 -5.50 -9.81
C ALA A 281 -6.75 -6.62 -8.76
N TYR A 282 -7.45 -7.70 -9.08
CA TYR A 282 -7.53 -8.90 -8.24
C TYR A 282 -6.14 -9.50 -8.03
N TRP A 283 -5.40 -9.74 -9.13
CA TRP A 283 -4.03 -10.25 -9.04
C TRP A 283 -3.07 -9.26 -8.37
N ALA A 284 -3.21 -7.95 -8.57
CA ALA A 284 -2.41 -6.95 -7.87
C ALA A 284 -2.70 -6.92 -6.37
N THR A 285 -3.97 -7.05 -5.95
CA THR A 285 -4.38 -7.21 -4.56
C THR A 285 -3.74 -8.44 -3.91
N PHE A 286 -3.81 -9.58 -4.61
CA PHE A 286 -3.14 -10.81 -4.16
C PHE A 286 -1.65 -10.55 -3.98
N MET A 287 -0.96 -10.05 -5.02
CA MET A 287 0.50 -9.91 -5.01
C MET A 287 0.99 -8.82 -4.05
N ALA A 288 0.23 -7.74 -3.84
CA ALA A 288 0.52 -6.76 -2.79
C ALA A 288 0.45 -7.36 -1.39
N GLY A 289 -0.21 -8.51 -1.21
CA GLY A 289 -0.21 -9.25 0.03
C GLY A 289 -1.39 -8.96 0.93
N ALA A 290 -2.55 -8.56 0.40
CA ALA A 290 -3.78 -8.46 1.17
C ALA A 290 -4.18 -9.83 1.74
N GLU A 291 -4.72 -9.89 2.95
CA GLU A 291 -5.33 -11.08 3.57
C GLU A 291 -6.81 -11.23 3.24
N LEU A 292 -7.39 -10.26 2.52
CA LEU A 292 -8.76 -10.31 2.02
C LEU A 292 -8.88 -9.53 0.70
N LEU A 293 -9.50 -10.13 -0.32
CA LEU A 293 -10.20 -9.37 -1.35
C LEU A 293 -11.70 -9.50 -1.08
N ILE A 294 -12.36 -8.35 -1.08
CA ILE A 294 -13.80 -8.21 -1.13
C ILE A 294 -14.15 -7.91 -2.60
N ALA A 295 -15.07 -8.70 -3.15
CA ALA A 295 -15.65 -8.44 -4.46
C ALA A 295 -17.04 -7.84 -4.25
N GLU A 296 -17.13 -6.51 -4.20
CA GLU A 296 -18.40 -5.79 -4.03
C GLU A 296 -19.39 -6.20 -5.12
N ALA A 297 -20.63 -6.46 -4.71
CA ALA A 297 -21.69 -7.01 -5.54
C ALA A 297 -21.35 -8.29 -6.33
N GLY A 298 -20.27 -9.01 -5.98
CA GLY A 298 -19.87 -10.26 -6.67
C GLY A 298 -20.98 -11.31 -6.64
N GLY A 299 -21.83 -11.33 -5.62
CA GLY A 299 -22.95 -12.26 -5.52
C GLY A 299 -24.10 -12.01 -6.50
N VAL A 300 -24.06 -10.86 -7.19
CA VAL A 300 -24.94 -10.51 -8.31
C VAL A 300 -24.16 -10.67 -9.61
N ASN A 301 -22.97 -10.08 -9.66
CA ASN A 301 -22.23 -9.86 -10.90
C ASN A 301 -21.45 -11.09 -11.37
N TRP A 302 -21.31 -12.14 -10.54
CA TRP A 302 -20.58 -13.37 -10.89
C TRP A 302 -21.45 -14.53 -11.34
N PHE A 303 -22.76 -14.45 -11.12
CA PHE A 303 -23.71 -15.49 -11.49
C PHE A 303 -24.63 -14.95 -12.59
N LEU A 304 -24.86 -15.75 -13.62
CA LEU A 304 -25.91 -15.45 -14.58
C LEU A 304 -27.29 -15.68 -13.93
N PRO A 305 -28.33 -14.92 -14.31
CA PRO A 305 -29.69 -15.13 -13.82
C PRO A 305 -30.10 -16.61 -13.88
N GLY A 306 -30.45 -17.17 -12.73
CA GLY A 306 -30.90 -18.55 -12.66
C GLY A 306 -32.26 -18.77 -13.36
N PRO A 307 -32.59 -20.01 -13.72
CA PRO A 307 -33.96 -20.37 -14.10
C PRO A 307 -34.94 -19.98 -12.99
N SER A 308 -36.15 -19.57 -13.37
CA SER A 308 -37.22 -19.21 -12.41
C SER A 308 -37.65 -20.40 -11.53
N GLU A 309 -38.36 -20.14 -10.43
CA GLU A 309 -38.88 -21.21 -9.53
C GLU A 309 -39.78 -22.24 -10.25
N GLU A 310 -40.41 -21.88 -11.38
CA GLU A 310 -41.18 -22.82 -12.21
C GLU A 310 -40.29 -23.66 -13.15
N GLU A 311 -39.05 -23.23 -13.41
CA GLU A 311 -38.11 -23.86 -14.34
C GLU A 311 -37.05 -24.74 -13.67
N THR A 312 -36.94 -24.67 -12.33
CA THR A 312 -36.04 -25.48 -11.50
C THR A 312 -36.59 -26.86 -11.14
N GLU A 313 -37.87 -27.15 -11.38
CA GLU A 313 -38.48 -28.45 -11.03
C GLU A 313 -37.82 -29.61 -11.80
N GLY A 314 -36.85 -30.28 -11.16
CA GLY A 314 -36.11 -31.42 -11.71
C GLY A 314 -34.81 -31.08 -12.47
N LYS A 315 -34.33 -29.83 -12.42
CA LYS A 315 -32.96 -29.46 -12.89
C LYS A 315 -32.02 -29.32 -11.70
N GLU A 316 -30.71 -29.44 -11.94
CA GLU A 316 -29.72 -29.29 -10.87
C GLU A 316 -29.64 -27.83 -10.39
N ASP A 317 -29.54 -27.61 -9.08
CA ASP A 317 -29.56 -26.29 -8.42
C ASP A 317 -28.27 -25.47 -8.62
N PHE A 318 -27.69 -25.45 -9.82
CA PHE A 318 -26.47 -24.71 -10.13
C PHE A 318 -26.74 -23.49 -11.00
N LEU A 319 -26.35 -22.33 -10.51
CA LEU A 319 -26.19 -21.12 -11.31
C LEU A 319 -24.99 -21.26 -12.27
N GLU A 320 -25.14 -20.75 -13.49
CA GLU A 320 -24.02 -20.53 -14.41
C GLU A 320 -23.20 -19.31 -13.97
N LEU A 321 -21.91 -19.28 -14.31
CA LEU A 321 -21.04 -18.14 -13.98
C LEU A 321 -21.05 -17.12 -15.11
N SER A 322 -21.05 -15.84 -14.75
CA SER A 322 -20.77 -14.75 -15.69
C SER A 322 -19.29 -14.74 -16.07
N SER A 323 -18.91 -13.95 -17.08
CA SER A 323 -17.50 -13.74 -17.43
C SER A 323 -16.66 -13.19 -16.26
N LEU A 324 -17.27 -12.45 -15.32
CA LEU A 324 -16.59 -12.00 -14.10
C LEU A 324 -16.50 -13.12 -13.04
N GLY A 325 -17.53 -13.96 -12.92
CA GLY A 325 -17.49 -15.16 -12.08
C GLY A 325 -16.46 -16.20 -12.55
N GLU A 326 -16.24 -16.31 -13.85
CA GLU A 326 -15.17 -17.12 -14.45
C GLU A 326 -13.77 -16.61 -14.06
N ILE A 327 -13.55 -15.29 -14.04
CA ILE A 327 -12.32 -14.67 -13.52
C ILE A 327 -12.15 -14.97 -12.02
N GLY A 328 -13.22 -14.80 -11.23
CA GLY A 328 -13.24 -15.17 -9.82
C GLY A 328 -12.88 -16.64 -9.60
N ARG A 329 -13.36 -17.55 -10.47
CA ARG A 329 -13.03 -18.99 -10.43
C ARG A 329 -11.59 -19.27 -10.76
N GLU A 330 -11.07 -18.71 -11.86
CA GLU A 330 -9.67 -18.86 -12.25
C GLU A 330 -8.77 -18.47 -11.08
N PHE A 331 -8.99 -17.26 -10.56
CA PHE A 331 -8.22 -16.65 -9.49
C PHE A 331 -8.31 -17.43 -8.16
N ALA A 332 -9.52 -17.80 -7.71
CA ALA A 332 -9.71 -18.64 -6.53
C ALA A 332 -8.99 -19.98 -6.66
N SER A 333 -9.12 -20.64 -7.81
CA SER A 333 -8.53 -21.96 -8.04
C SER A 333 -7.00 -21.90 -8.06
N THR A 334 -6.41 -20.85 -8.63
CA THR A 334 -4.96 -20.70 -8.75
C THR A 334 -4.32 -20.34 -7.42
N THR A 335 -4.92 -19.41 -6.67
CA THR A 335 -4.43 -18.96 -5.35
C THR A 335 -4.57 -20.06 -4.27
N ARG A 336 -5.66 -20.84 -4.28
CA ARG A 336 -5.88 -21.96 -3.34
C ARG A 336 -4.97 -23.16 -3.57
N LYS A 337 -4.54 -23.43 -4.81
CA LYS A 337 -3.73 -24.62 -5.18
C LYS A 337 -2.28 -24.59 -4.67
N SER A 338 -1.91 -23.62 -3.83
CA SER A 338 -0.56 -23.41 -3.26
C SER A 338 0.59 -23.34 -4.29
N VAL A 339 0.29 -23.01 -5.56
CA VAL A 339 1.20 -23.02 -6.75
C VAL A 339 2.30 -21.95 -6.74
N LEU A 340 2.68 -21.51 -5.55
CA LEU A 340 3.76 -20.56 -5.27
C LEU A 340 4.52 -20.94 -3.97
N GLY A 341 4.15 -22.03 -3.28
CA GLY A 341 4.64 -22.32 -1.92
C GLY A 341 3.98 -21.45 -0.84
N GLY A 342 2.72 -21.04 -1.08
CA GLY A 342 2.10 -19.87 -0.45
C GLY A 342 2.33 -18.61 -1.31
N ARG A 343 1.74 -17.46 -0.96
CA ARG A 343 1.91 -16.23 -1.76
C ARG A 343 3.34 -15.65 -1.75
N GLY A 344 4.07 -15.87 -0.65
CA GLY A 344 5.34 -15.20 -0.36
C GLY A 344 5.13 -13.83 0.30
N ILE A 345 6.24 -13.15 0.60
CA ILE A 345 6.22 -11.83 1.27
C ILE A 345 6.46 -10.74 0.21
N PRO A 346 5.57 -9.73 0.07
CA PRO A 346 5.75 -8.61 -0.84
C PRO A 346 7.08 -7.89 -0.61
N PHE A 347 7.89 -7.84 -1.66
CA PHE A 347 9.20 -7.21 -1.68
C PHE A 347 9.07 -5.70 -1.86
N VAL A 348 9.00 -5.01 -0.72
CA VAL A 348 8.68 -3.58 -0.64
C VAL A 348 9.77 -2.92 0.23
N PRO A 349 10.97 -2.66 -0.33
CA PRO A 349 12.11 -2.14 0.40
C PRO A 349 12.10 -0.62 0.63
N VAL A 350 11.12 0.12 0.09
CA VAL A 350 11.01 1.58 0.26
C VAL A 350 9.78 1.91 1.10
N ALA A 351 9.95 2.79 2.07
CA ALA A 351 8.84 3.44 2.75
C ALA A 351 8.89 4.95 2.54
N VAL A 352 7.75 5.57 2.26
CA VAL A 352 7.56 7.01 2.42
C VAL A 352 6.94 7.22 3.80
N LEU A 353 7.69 7.85 4.69
CA LEU A 353 7.14 8.38 5.94
C LEU A 353 6.49 9.72 5.61
N LEU A 354 5.16 9.74 5.62
CA LEU A 354 4.31 10.87 5.32
C LEU A 354 3.85 11.58 6.61
N GLU A 355 3.75 12.90 6.59
CA GLU A 355 3.25 13.69 7.71
C GLU A 355 1.88 13.22 8.24
N GLN A 356 1.65 13.38 9.56
CA GLN A 356 0.42 12.91 10.20
C GLN A 356 -0.82 13.76 9.84
N GLN A 357 -0.63 14.97 9.30
CA GLN A 357 -1.70 15.92 8.96
C GLN A 357 -2.01 15.96 7.45
N HIS A 358 -1.53 14.97 6.68
CA HIS A 358 -1.54 15.02 5.22
C HIS A 358 -2.89 15.28 4.58
N GLY A 359 -4.04 14.99 5.21
CA GLY A 359 -5.35 15.40 4.70
C GLY A 359 -5.64 15.07 3.23
N MET A 360 -5.01 14.03 2.68
CA MET A 360 -5.08 13.70 1.25
C MET A 360 -6.41 13.04 0.90
N GLY A 361 -7.23 13.81 0.21
CA GLY A 361 -8.53 13.41 -0.33
C GLY A 361 -8.75 13.91 -1.76
N LEU A 362 -10.01 13.93 -2.17
CA LEU A 362 -10.43 14.30 -3.52
C LEU A 362 -10.06 15.75 -3.93
N GLY A 363 -10.03 16.67 -2.97
CA GLY A 363 -9.66 18.07 -3.15
C GLY A 363 -8.15 18.33 -3.13
N TRP A 364 -7.34 17.41 -2.58
CA TRP A 364 -5.88 17.56 -2.57
C TRP A 364 -5.34 17.69 -3.98
N TRP A 365 -5.74 16.78 -4.85
CA TRP A 365 -5.23 16.68 -6.22
C TRP A 365 -5.99 17.55 -7.22
N LYS A 366 -7.31 17.69 -7.04
CA LYS A 366 -8.14 18.49 -7.94
C LYS A 366 -8.03 19.99 -7.67
N GLU A 367 -7.93 20.40 -6.41
CA GLU A 367 -8.07 21.81 -5.99
C GLU A 367 -6.81 22.33 -5.30
N GLY A 368 -5.79 21.48 -5.08
CA GLY A 368 -4.60 21.84 -4.33
C GLY A 368 -4.91 22.08 -2.85
N LYS A 369 -5.74 21.22 -2.23
CA LYS A 369 -6.23 21.43 -0.85
C LYS A 369 -6.13 20.22 0.08
N SER A 370 -5.53 20.41 1.26
CA SER A 370 -5.62 19.44 2.35
C SER A 370 -6.95 19.52 3.09
N PHE A 371 -7.46 18.33 3.47
CA PHE A 371 -8.81 18.13 4.01
C PHE A 371 -9.92 18.77 3.15
N ASP A 372 -9.69 18.89 1.84
CA ASP A 372 -10.55 19.59 0.86
C ASP A 372 -10.79 21.09 1.19
N LEU A 373 -10.05 21.66 2.14
CA LEU A 373 -10.25 22.99 2.74
C LEU A 373 -9.04 23.93 2.57
N PHE A 374 -7.83 23.50 2.96
CA PHE A 374 -6.68 24.40 3.09
C PHE A 374 -5.75 24.29 1.88
N ASN A 375 -5.39 25.43 1.25
CA ASN A 375 -4.38 25.45 0.19
C ASN A 375 -3.09 24.72 0.62
N LEU A 376 -2.50 23.92 -0.29
CA LEU A 376 -1.26 23.20 0.01
C LEU A 376 -0.14 24.14 0.47
N THR A 377 0.61 23.75 1.50
CA THR A 377 1.91 24.34 1.87
C THR A 377 2.97 23.96 0.84
N GLU A 378 4.18 24.53 0.95
CA GLU A 378 5.29 24.14 0.07
C GLU A 378 5.78 22.71 0.36
N ALA A 379 5.70 22.26 1.61
CA ALA A 379 6.01 20.89 2.01
C ALA A 379 5.02 19.90 1.36
N GLU A 380 3.72 20.17 1.48
CA GLU A 380 2.63 19.37 0.89
C GLU A 380 2.70 19.35 -0.65
N ARG A 381 3.10 20.45 -1.30
CA ARG A 381 3.40 20.46 -2.74
C ARG A 381 4.61 19.60 -3.10
N SER A 382 5.63 19.53 -2.24
CA SER A 382 6.75 18.61 -2.46
C SER A 382 6.31 17.14 -2.34
N VAL A 383 5.38 16.82 -1.44
CA VAL A 383 4.72 15.50 -1.39
C VAL A 383 3.98 15.20 -2.69
N SER A 384 3.26 16.18 -3.26
CA SER A 384 2.62 16.05 -4.59
C SER A 384 3.63 15.63 -5.65
N LEU A 385 4.77 16.30 -5.72
CA LEU A 385 5.84 16.00 -6.69
C LEU A 385 6.49 14.63 -6.45
N LEU A 386 6.71 14.25 -5.19
CA LEU A 386 7.23 12.93 -4.84
C LEU A 386 6.28 11.84 -5.37
N PHE A 387 4.98 11.96 -5.11
CA PHE A 387 4.00 10.98 -5.56
C PHE A 387 3.77 11.00 -7.08
N GLU A 388 3.78 12.17 -7.73
CA GLU A 388 3.81 12.33 -9.20
C GLU A 388 5.07 11.73 -9.87
N SER A 389 6.18 11.59 -9.12
CA SER A 389 7.40 10.92 -9.59
C SER A 389 7.37 9.40 -9.42
N ILE A 390 6.65 8.88 -8.42
CA ILE A 390 6.53 7.44 -8.16
C ILE A 390 5.45 6.82 -9.06
N TRP A 391 4.27 7.43 -9.13
CA TRP A 391 3.14 6.98 -9.95
C TRP A 391 2.76 8.08 -10.97
N PRO A 392 2.26 7.74 -12.17
CA PRO A 392 1.86 8.74 -13.15
C PRO A 392 0.86 9.76 -12.56
N PRO A 393 0.94 11.07 -12.86
CA PRO A 393 0.07 12.10 -12.26
C PRO A 393 -1.43 11.80 -12.36
N ASP A 394 -1.85 11.16 -13.45
CA ASP A 394 -3.24 10.72 -13.68
C ASP A 394 -3.76 9.74 -12.63
N SER A 395 -2.87 9.08 -11.87
CA SER A 395 -3.20 8.19 -10.74
C SER A 395 -3.94 8.91 -9.61
N PHE A 396 -3.75 10.21 -9.50
CA PHE A 396 -4.25 11.04 -8.41
C PHE A 396 -5.38 11.98 -8.84
N LEU A 397 -5.65 12.07 -10.15
CA LEU A 397 -6.79 12.84 -10.64
C LEU A 397 -8.07 12.25 -10.06
N ARG A 398 -8.99 13.11 -9.62
CA ARG A 398 -10.36 12.69 -9.39
C ARG A 398 -11.00 12.29 -10.71
N GLU A 399 -12.01 11.43 -10.67
CA GLU A 399 -12.90 11.25 -11.81
C GLU A 399 -13.44 12.63 -12.32
N PRO A 400 -13.40 12.86 -13.65
CA PRO A 400 -13.99 14.05 -14.27
C PRO A 400 -15.48 14.19 -13.97
N PRO A 401 -16.09 15.38 -14.13
CA PRO A 401 -17.54 15.47 -14.21
C PRO A 401 -18.06 14.67 -15.43
N PRO A 402 -19.34 14.21 -15.44
CA PRO A 402 -19.92 13.45 -16.55
C PRO A 402 -19.94 14.15 -17.93
N SER A 403 -19.47 15.40 -18.02
CA SER A 403 -19.32 16.18 -19.25
C SER A 403 -17.93 16.09 -19.89
N GLU A 404 -16.98 15.43 -19.24
CA GLU A 404 -15.58 15.28 -19.68
C GLU A 404 -15.25 13.83 -20.08
N GLU A 405 -14.07 13.60 -20.63
CA GLU A 405 -13.64 12.28 -21.13
C GLU A 405 -13.10 11.41 -19.98
N HIS A 406 -13.74 10.26 -19.78
CA HIS A 406 -13.38 9.28 -18.75
C HIS A 406 -12.50 8.20 -19.34
N ASP A 407 -11.57 7.68 -18.53
CA ASP A 407 -10.55 6.76 -18.99
C ASP A 407 -10.22 5.73 -17.91
N GLU A 408 -10.68 4.50 -18.09
CA GLU A 408 -10.45 3.41 -17.15
C GLU A 408 -8.95 3.11 -16.91
N ARG A 409 -8.06 3.49 -17.84
CA ARG A 409 -6.61 3.31 -17.66
C ARG A 409 -6.10 4.02 -16.40
N LYS A 410 -6.80 5.06 -15.92
CA LYS A 410 -6.43 5.81 -14.70
C LYS A 410 -6.58 5.02 -13.40
N PHE A 411 -7.42 3.98 -13.40
CA PHE A 411 -7.69 3.13 -12.23
C PHE A 411 -6.52 2.19 -11.91
N MET A 412 -5.65 1.86 -12.86
CA MET A 412 -4.50 0.99 -12.60
C MET A 412 -3.30 1.37 -13.46
N GLN A 413 -2.33 2.03 -12.83
CA GLN A 413 -1.14 2.60 -13.46
C GLN A 413 0.10 2.22 -12.65
N GLY A 414 1.02 1.50 -13.28
CA GLY A 414 2.23 1.01 -12.64
C GLY A 414 3.14 2.15 -12.19
N SER A 415 3.76 1.99 -11.02
CA SER A 415 4.88 2.85 -10.63
C SER A 415 6.06 2.71 -11.60
N ARG A 416 6.77 3.82 -11.86
CA ARG A 416 8.02 3.86 -12.65
C ARG A 416 9.11 2.95 -12.09
N PHE A 417 9.04 2.63 -10.80
CA PHE A 417 10.02 1.81 -10.09
C PHE A 417 9.46 0.44 -9.65
N GLY A 418 8.28 0.06 -10.15
CA GLY A 418 7.53 -1.10 -9.66
C GLY A 418 6.87 -0.86 -8.30
N GLU A 419 6.06 -1.81 -7.83
CA GLU A 419 5.20 -1.63 -6.64
C GLU A 419 5.96 -1.83 -5.31
N ILE A 420 7.05 -1.09 -5.13
CA ILE A 420 8.05 -1.26 -4.06
C ILE A 420 7.94 -0.27 -2.88
N PHE A 421 6.91 0.59 -2.88
CA PHE A 421 6.69 1.62 -1.87
C PHE A 421 5.55 1.25 -0.92
N ASP A 422 5.77 1.45 0.39
CA ASP A 422 4.69 1.59 1.38
C ASP A 422 4.60 3.03 1.87
N ILE A 423 3.39 3.46 2.25
CA ILE A 423 3.19 4.75 2.92
C ILE A 423 2.97 4.52 4.42
N LEU A 424 3.76 5.22 5.25
CA LEU A 424 3.75 5.15 6.70
C LEU A 424 3.44 6.53 7.30
N THR A 425 2.89 6.58 8.51
CA THR A 425 2.73 7.82 9.30
C THR A 425 3.44 7.75 10.66
N PRO A 426 3.95 8.86 11.23
CA PRO A 426 4.77 8.86 12.44
C PRO A 426 4.20 8.07 13.61
N GLN A 427 2.92 8.22 13.92
CA GLN A 427 2.34 7.62 15.13
C GLN A 427 2.31 6.08 15.06
N GLY A 428 2.26 5.50 13.85
CA GLY A 428 2.37 4.05 13.63
C GLY A 428 3.78 3.47 13.78
N LEU A 429 4.81 4.27 14.06
CA LEU A 429 6.18 3.78 14.27
C LEU A 429 6.48 3.37 15.72
N LYS A 430 5.80 3.95 16.71
CA LYS A 430 6.18 3.81 18.13
C LYS A 430 6.02 2.39 18.70
N SER A 431 5.18 1.57 18.09
CA SER A 431 4.81 0.23 18.58
C SER A 431 5.60 -0.92 17.95
N ASN A 432 6.34 -0.68 16.86
CA ASN A 432 6.90 -1.76 16.04
C ASN A 432 8.30 -1.43 15.51
N ASP A 433 9.13 -2.47 15.42
CA ASP A 433 10.46 -2.49 14.78
C ASP A 433 10.40 -2.31 13.23
N ILE A 434 9.33 -1.68 12.72
CA ILE A 434 8.88 -1.77 11.33
C ILE A 434 9.85 -1.12 10.33
N LEU A 435 10.64 -0.13 10.76
CA LEU A 435 11.66 0.48 9.90
C LEU A 435 12.71 -0.54 9.42
N LYS A 436 12.93 -1.65 10.14
CA LYS A 436 13.84 -2.73 9.76
C LYS A 436 13.34 -3.59 8.59
N ALA A 437 12.09 -3.41 8.15
CA ALA A 437 11.57 -4.02 6.94
C ALA A 437 12.03 -3.28 5.66
N TYR A 438 12.44 -2.02 5.77
CA TYR A 438 12.82 -1.17 4.65
C TYR A 438 14.33 -0.99 4.56
N ARG A 439 14.80 -0.67 3.36
CA ARG A 439 16.18 -0.27 3.06
C ARG A 439 16.29 1.23 2.79
N VAL A 440 15.23 1.83 2.29
CA VAL A 440 15.14 3.27 1.99
C VAL A 440 13.91 3.84 2.69
N LEU A 441 14.09 4.98 3.35
CA LEU A 441 13.02 5.76 3.97
C LEU A 441 13.03 7.16 3.34
N VAL A 442 11.89 7.60 2.83
CA VAL A 442 11.71 8.95 2.29
C VAL A 442 10.90 9.75 3.28
N LEU A 443 11.41 10.91 3.73
CA LEU A 443 10.69 11.81 4.62
C LEU A 443 9.89 12.82 3.78
N ALA A 444 8.56 12.87 3.96
CA ALA A 444 7.65 13.63 3.10
C ALA A 444 6.59 14.39 3.90
N GLY A 445 6.49 15.71 3.68
CA GLY A 445 5.51 16.60 4.33
C GLY A 445 6.06 17.37 5.53
N ASP A 446 5.20 18.17 6.18
CA ASP A 446 5.56 19.02 7.32
C ASP A 446 5.33 18.28 8.65
N PHE A 447 6.42 17.93 9.34
CA PHE A 447 6.37 17.08 10.55
C PHE A 447 6.04 17.87 11.81
N GLU A 448 4.81 18.36 11.87
CA GLU A 448 4.20 18.95 13.04
C GLU A 448 3.60 17.88 13.98
N PHE A 449 3.99 17.95 15.26
CA PHE A 449 3.51 17.06 16.31
C PHE A 449 2.61 17.83 17.29
N PRO A 450 1.34 17.44 17.49
CA PRO A 450 0.52 18.00 18.57
C PRO A 450 1.06 17.64 19.96
N PRO A 451 0.71 18.41 21.01
CA PRO A 451 1.08 18.12 22.40
C PRO A 451 0.62 16.74 22.90
N GLU A 452 -0.49 16.23 22.37
CA GLU A 452 -1.09 14.93 22.71
C GLU A 452 -0.49 13.75 21.89
N SER A 453 0.55 14.00 21.08
CA SER A 453 1.18 12.96 20.25
C SER A 453 1.68 11.78 21.08
N SER A 454 1.55 10.56 20.53
CA SER A 454 2.27 9.42 21.09
C SER A 454 3.77 9.49 20.79
N LEU A 455 4.17 9.99 19.61
CA LEU A 455 5.56 10.20 19.17
C LEU A 455 5.88 11.70 19.05
N ASP A 456 7.02 12.17 19.58
CA ASP A 456 7.51 13.54 19.38
C ASP A 456 8.69 13.65 18.39
N SER A 457 9.17 14.88 18.15
CA SER A 457 10.27 15.15 17.20
C SER A 457 11.63 14.58 17.64
N GLN A 458 11.89 14.46 18.94
CA GLN A 458 13.12 13.85 19.45
C GLN A 458 13.07 12.33 19.36
N GLU A 459 11.92 11.73 19.67
CA GLU A 459 11.69 10.29 19.47
C GLU A 459 11.77 9.93 17.98
N LEU A 460 11.19 10.73 17.07
CA LEU A 460 11.35 10.49 15.63
C LEU A 460 12.80 10.66 15.17
N LEU A 461 13.51 11.72 15.60
CA LEU A 461 14.93 11.91 15.27
C LEU A 461 15.78 10.71 15.70
N GLN A 462 15.50 10.14 16.87
CA GLN A 462 16.19 8.95 17.36
C GLN A 462 15.91 7.71 16.48
N LEU A 463 14.65 7.48 16.07
CA LEU A 463 14.29 6.40 15.14
C LEU A 463 14.97 6.55 13.77
N LEU A 464 15.05 7.77 13.24
CA LEU A 464 15.74 8.08 11.98
C LEU A 464 17.25 7.82 12.09
N ARG A 465 17.87 8.21 13.22
CA ARG A 465 19.28 7.91 13.50
C ARG A 465 19.55 6.42 13.60
N GLU A 466 18.70 5.67 14.28
CA GLU A 466 18.80 4.22 14.40
C GLU A 466 18.70 3.53 13.04
N PHE A 467 17.69 3.88 12.23
CA PHE A 467 17.51 3.37 10.87
C PHE A 467 18.74 3.59 9.98
N VAL A 468 19.30 4.81 9.96
CA VAL A 468 20.52 5.11 9.21
C VAL A 468 21.73 4.35 9.78
N SER A 469 21.85 4.24 11.11
CA SER A 469 22.96 3.50 11.74
C SER A 469 22.93 1.99 11.46
N ASP A 470 21.75 1.39 11.33
CA ASP A 470 21.56 -0.02 10.91
C ASP A 470 21.87 -0.23 9.42
N GLY A 471 22.10 0.85 8.66
CA GLY A 471 22.53 0.85 7.26
C GLY A 471 21.43 1.24 6.27
N GLY A 472 20.28 1.73 6.72
CA GLY A 472 19.23 2.28 5.87
C GLY A 472 19.66 3.58 5.18
N VAL A 473 19.01 3.91 4.06
CA VAL A 473 19.20 5.17 3.32
C VAL A 473 18.02 6.09 3.64
N LEU A 474 18.28 7.26 4.23
CA LEU A 474 17.24 8.26 4.50
C LEU A 474 17.28 9.33 3.41
N ILE A 475 16.17 9.51 2.68
CA ILE A 475 16.00 10.62 1.73
C ILE A 475 15.20 11.73 2.42
N VAL A 476 15.72 12.96 2.35
CA VAL A 476 15.16 14.16 3.00
C VAL A 476 15.11 15.29 1.99
N ASP A 477 13.95 15.90 1.78
CA ASP A 477 13.85 17.14 0.98
C ASP A 477 13.84 18.37 1.90
N ALA A 478 14.77 19.30 1.70
CA ALA A 478 14.87 20.50 2.52
C ALA A 478 13.68 21.47 2.37
N LEU A 479 12.84 21.38 1.33
CA LEU A 479 11.59 22.14 1.21
C LEU A 479 10.46 21.62 2.11
N SER A 480 10.44 20.32 2.39
CA SER A 480 9.43 19.69 3.26
C SER A 480 9.93 19.41 4.68
N ALA A 481 11.19 18.97 4.84
CA ALA A 481 11.75 18.53 6.12
C ALA A 481 11.65 19.57 7.25
N PRO A 482 11.29 19.16 8.47
CA PRO A 482 11.07 20.09 9.58
C PRO A 482 12.39 20.74 10.04
N SER A 483 12.33 21.99 10.52
CA SER A 483 13.53 22.72 10.98
C SER A 483 14.31 21.98 12.06
N TRP A 484 13.63 21.27 12.98
CA TRP A 484 14.28 20.49 14.04
C TRP A 484 15.17 19.37 13.52
N LEU A 485 14.98 18.92 12.27
CA LEU A 485 15.84 17.94 11.59
C LEU A 485 16.99 18.64 10.85
N LEU A 486 16.68 19.73 10.12
CA LEU A 486 17.63 20.50 9.33
C LEU A 486 18.70 21.23 10.17
N GLU A 487 18.41 21.50 11.44
CA GLU A 487 19.35 22.08 12.41
C GLU A 487 20.41 21.08 12.91
N VAL A 488 20.27 19.78 12.63
CA VAL A 488 21.14 18.71 13.11
C VAL A 488 22.33 18.49 12.15
N GLU A 489 23.31 19.42 12.15
CA GLU A 489 24.50 19.40 11.25
C GLU A 489 25.23 18.04 11.26
N GLU A 490 25.29 17.34 12.39
CA GLU A 490 25.94 16.01 12.49
C GLU A 490 25.19 14.88 11.74
N PHE A 491 23.89 15.03 11.54
CA PHE A 491 23.03 14.01 10.92
C PHE A 491 22.77 14.32 9.44
N ILE A 492 22.50 15.59 9.11
CA ILE A 492 22.33 16.07 7.72
C ILE A 492 23.68 16.25 7.00
N GLY A 493 24.77 16.46 7.74
CA GLY A 493 26.11 16.74 7.19
C GLY A 493 26.39 18.24 6.96
N ALA A 494 25.36 19.08 6.99
CA ALA A 494 25.46 20.53 6.88
C ALA A 494 24.41 21.22 7.77
N SER A 495 24.66 22.47 8.19
CA SER A 495 23.62 23.32 8.75
C SER A 495 22.83 23.95 7.60
N VAL A 496 21.59 23.51 7.47
CA VAL A 496 20.65 23.92 6.41
C VAL A 496 19.72 25.00 6.98
N GLN A 497 19.83 26.24 6.49
CA GLN A 497 18.90 27.32 6.84
C GLN A 497 18.05 27.67 5.62
N ARG A 498 16.72 27.51 5.73
CA ARG A 498 15.77 28.04 4.73
C ARG A 498 15.87 29.55 4.70
N ASP A 499 16.03 30.12 3.52
CA ASP A 499 16.17 31.56 3.32
C ASP A 499 15.21 32.06 2.22
N PRO A 500 14.31 33.01 2.52
CA PRO A 500 13.31 33.47 1.55
C PRO A 500 13.86 34.16 0.29
N GLU A 501 15.12 34.63 0.31
CA GLU A 501 15.75 35.34 -0.82
C GLU A 501 16.74 34.47 -1.59
N THR A 502 17.36 33.49 -0.92
CA THR A 502 18.47 32.66 -1.44
C THR A 502 18.24 31.16 -1.27
N CYS A 503 16.97 30.76 -1.12
CA CYS A 503 16.49 29.39 -1.02
C CYS A 503 16.97 28.62 0.22
N VAL A 504 18.23 28.22 0.21
CA VAL A 504 18.90 27.46 1.25
C VAL A 504 20.29 28.02 1.44
N LYS A 505 20.54 28.59 2.62
CA LYS A 505 21.87 28.93 3.09
C LYS A 505 22.51 27.69 3.70
N LEU A 506 23.54 27.17 3.04
CA LEU A 506 24.43 26.20 3.62
C LEU A 506 25.52 26.91 4.41
N SER A 507 25.60 26.59 5.70
CA SER A 507 26.81 26.84 6.48
C SER A 507 27.34 25.50 6.97
N ALA A 508 28.64 25.30 6.84
CA ALA A 508 29.29 24.11 7.37
C ALA A 508 30.57 24.52 8.08
N SER A 509 30.75 23.99 9.28
CA SER A 509 32.04 24.04 9.96
C SER A 509 33.06 23.07 9.33
N ARG A 510 32.61 22.17 8.44
CA ARG A 510 33.35 20.98 7.99
C ARG A 510 33.43 20.70 6.48
N LEU A 511 32.87 21.54 5.59
CA LEU A 511 33.01 21.36 4.13
C LEU A 511 34.49 21.46 3.69
N LYS A 512 35.19 20.32 3.61
CA LYS A 512 36.62 20.21 3.22
C LYS A 512 36.78 19.58 1.85
N GLY A 513 36.12 20.13 0.83
CA GLY A 513 35.97 19.49 -0.48
C GLY A 513 37.24 18.87 -1.07
N GLY A 514 37.17 17.58 -1.37
CA GLY A 514 38.13 16.83 -2.19
C GLY A 514 37.44 16.40 -3.48
N ARG A 515 37.94 16.85 -4.63
CA ARG A 515 37.28 16.64 -5.94
C ARG A 515 37.56 15.26 -6.57
N GLU A 516 38.35 14.41 -5.91
CA GLU A 516 38.87 13.16 -6.50
C GLU A 516 37.94 11.95 -6.29
N GLU A 517 37.18 11.85 -5.19
CA GLU A 517 36.19 10.78 -4.99
C GLU A 517 34.82 11.09 -5.62
N ALA A 518 34.48 12.37 -5.83
CA ALA A 518 33.31 12.81 -6.60
C ALA A 518 33.33 12.37 -8.09
N LYS A 519 34.37 11.66 -8.53
CA LYS A 519 34.48 11.12 -9.88
C LYS A 519 33.51 9.97 -10.13
N THR A 520 33.27 9.11 -9.12
CA THR A 520 32.31 7.99 -9.23
C THR A 520 30.87 8.50 -9.32
N ILE A 521 30.55 9.55 -8.56
CA ILE A 521 29.22 10.17 -8.55
C ILE A 521 28.91 10.93 -9.85
N ARG A 522 29.93 11.48 -10.52
CA ARG A 522 29.77 12.14 -11.83
C ARG A 522 29.52 11.19 -13.01
N GLU A 523 29.56 9.88 -12.79
CA GLU A 523 29.17 8.87 -13.76
C GLU A 523 27.67 8.47 -13.62
N MET A 524 26.95 9.02 -12.63
CA MET A 524 25.51 8.86 -12.44
C MET A 524 24.73 9.82 -13.36
N GLU A 525 23.60 9.36 -13.92
CA GLU A 525 22.73 10.16 -14.82
C GLU A 525 21.84 11.18 -14.09
N VAL A 526 22.44 12.01 -13.23
CA VAL A 526 21.78 13.19 -12.66
C VAL A 526 21.72 14.30 -13.73
N PRO A 527 20.65 15.11 -13.84
CA PRO A 527 20.60 16.24 -14.76
C PRO A 527 21.84 17.13 -14.69
N GLN A 528 22.32 17.61 -15.84
CA GLN A 528 23.63 18.30 -15.97
C GLN A 528 23.76 19.60 -15.17
N ASP A 529 22.64 20.12 -14.67
CA ASP A 529 22.46 21.33 -13.88
C ASP A 529 22.22 21.08 -12.38
N VAL A 530 22.29 19.83 -11.91
CA VAL A 530 22.24 19.45 -10.49
C VAL A 530 23.63 19.06 -10.00
N GLU A 531 24.10 19.70 -8.93
CA GLU A 531 25.40 19.37 -8.33
C GLU A 531 25.26 18.39 -7.14
N VAL A 532 26.01 17.29 -7.15
CA VAL A 532 26.06 16.32 -6.05
C VAL A 532 27.33 16.51 -5.22
N PHE A 533 27.20 16.57 -3.90
CA PHE A 533 28.30 16.72 -2.95
C PHE A 533 28.29 15.60 -1.90
N ASP A 534 29.36 14.81 -1.85
CA ASP A 534 29.68 13.95 -0.70
C ASP A 534 30.40 14.77 0.38
N VAL A 535 29.86 14.71 1.60
CA VAL A 535 30.34 15.44 2.78
C VAL A 535 31.03 14.50 3.79
N GLY A 536 30.86 13.19 3.68
CA GLY A 536 31.25 12.19 4.69
C GLY A 536 32.67 11.63 4.58
N SER A 537 33.22 11.51 3.36
CA SER A 537 34.48 10.79 3.06
C SER A 537 35.78 11.45 3.55
N LEU A 538 35.73 12.70 4.03
CA LEU A 538 36.91 13.60 4.07
C LEU A 538 37.83 13.45 5.30
N LYS A 539 38.48 12.29 5.43
CA LYS A 539 39.58 12.07 6.40
C LYS A 539 40.92 12.66 5.93
N THR A 540 41.07 13.97 6.17
CA THR A 540 42.31 14.77 6.24
C THR A 540 43.09 15.14 4.96
N GLN A 541 43.48 16.43 4.91
CA GLN A 541 44.43 17.08 3.99
C GLN A 541 44.05 17.22 2.49
N THR A 542 43.41 18.34 2.14
CA THR A 542 44.01 19.38 1.26
C THR A 542 43.18 20.68 1.35
N ARG A 543 43.58 21.76 0.65
CA ARG A 543 42.90 23.07 0.68
C ARG A 543 41.66 23.07 -0.24
N PRO A 544 40.56 23.75 0.14
CA PRO A 544 39.37 23.81 -0.69
C PRO A 544 39.58 24.66 -1.95
N LEU A 545 39.02 24.21 -3.07
CA LEU A 545 38.93 24.92 -4.33
C LEU A 545 37.47 24.93 -4.80
N ILE A 546 36.65 25.73 -4.11
CA ILE A 546 35.29 26.10 -4.51
C ILE A 546 35.27 27.63 -4.55
N SER A 547 34.99 28.22 -5.71
CA SER A 547 34.88 29.66 -5.88
C SER A 547 33.50 30.13 -5.41
N VAL A 548 33.38 30.42 -4.13
CA VAL A 548 32.27 31.23 -3.61
C VAL A 548 32.51 32.67 -4.07
N GLU A 549 31.63 33.22 -4.92
CA GLU A 549 31.61 34.66 -5.19
C GLU A 549 31.05 35.40 -3.97
N GLY A 550 31.91 35.56 -2.96
CA GLY A 550 31.60 36.28 -1.73
C GLY A 550 32.85 36.97 -1.21
N THR A 551 32.78 38.28 -1.02
CA THR A 551 33.91 39.12 -0.60
C THR A 551 34.46 38.67 0.76
N VAL A 552 35.60 37.98 0.76
CA VAL A 552 36.32 37.62 1.99
C VAL A 552 36.94 38.88 2.61
N ILE A 553 36.23 39.51 3.53
CA ILE A 553 36.78 40.58 4.37
C ILE A 553 37.68 39.91 5.42
N GLY A 554 39.00 40.06 5.26
CA GLY A 554 39.99 39.40 6.10
C GLY A 554 39.97 39.89 7.56
N GLY A 555 39.72 38.96 8.47
CA GLY A 555 39.98 39.10 9.90
C GLY A 555 40.27 37.71 10.49
N GLU A 556 41.21 37.61 11.42
CA GLU A 556 41.60 36.32 12.03
C GLU A 556 40.51 35.82 12.98
N GLY A 557 39.57 35.07 12.41
CA GLY A 557 38.50 34.36 13.12
C GLY A 557 37.92 33.29 12.22
N SER A 558 37.47 32.18 12.84
CA SER A 558 36.86 31.01 12.20
C SER A 558 36.04 31.34 10.93
N ALA A 559 36.63 31.15 9.76
CA ALA A 559 35.98 31.48 8.49
C ALA A 559 34.89 30.44 8.17
N SER A 560 33.63 30.74 8.52
CA SER A 560 32.49 29.99 7.99
C SER A 560 32.31 30.37 6.53
N SER A 561 32.74 29.50 5.61
CA SER A 561 32.33 29.61 4.20
C SER A 561 30.83 29.38 4.11
N ARG A 562 30.08 30.42 3.70
CA ARG A 562 28.66 30.32 3.36
C ARG A 562 28.56 29.97 1.88
N LEU A 563 27.81 28.92 1.54
CA LEU A 563 27.41 28.66 0.17
C LEU A 563 26.00 29.24 -0.02
N SER A 564 25.83 30.10 -1.02
CA SER A 564 24.52 30.35 -1.62
C SER A 564 24.40 29.37 -2.79
N VAL A 565 23.30 28.63 -2.87
CA VAL A 565 23.10 27.63 -3.91
C VAL A 565 22.04 28.15 -4.88
N GLU A 566 22.44 28.50 -6.10
CA GLU A 566 21.53 29.02 -7.15
C GLU A 566 20.90 27.90 -8.01
N HIS A 567 21.34 26.66 -7.80
CA HIS A 567 20.89 25.45 -8.49
C HIS A 567 20.58 24.35 -7.47
N PRO A 568 19.72 23.36 -7.75
CA PRO A 568 19.50 22.27 -6.82
C PRO A 568 20.75 21.45 -6.57
N VAL A 569 20.88 21.00 -5.32
CA VAL A 569 22.03 20.24 -4.84
C VAL A 569 21.55 18.99 -4.11
N VAL A 570 22.24 17.88 -4.34
CA VAL A 570 22.09 16.67 -3.54
C VAL A 570 23.28 16.56 -2.61
N LEU A 571 23.03 16.63 -1.29
CA LEU A 571 24.04 16.34 -0.27
C LEU A 571 23.97 14.85 0.10
N LEU A 572 25.13 14.20 0.11
CA LEU A 572 25.30 12.85 0.65
C LEU A 572 26.11 12.94 1.94
N ASN A 573 25.53 12.46 3.05
CA ASN A 573 26.21 12.36 4.34
C ASN A 573 26.12 10.92 4.87
N SER A 574 27.25 10.32 5.24
CA SER A 574 27.29 9.00 5.89
C SER A 574 27.70 9.17 7.35
N PRO A 575 26.75 9.39 8.29
CA PRO A 575 27.06 9.66 9.69
C PRO A 575 27.63 8.46 10.47
N SER A 576 27.67 7.27 9.87
CA SER A 576 28.22 6.04 10.44
C SER A 576 29.62 5.70 9.89
N ASP A 577 30.55 5.28 10.76
CA ASP A 577 31.87 4.69 10.39
C ASP A 577 31.72 3.27 9.77
N HIS A 578 30.69 3.02 8.95
CA HIS A 578 30.56 1.75 8.22
C HIS A 578 31.74 1.60 7.23
N PRO A 579 32.42 0.44 7.19
CA PRO A 579 33.54 0.24 6.28
C PRO A 579 33.08 0.32 4.82
N THR A 580 33.85 1.07 4.02
CA THR A 580 33.57 1.35 2.60
C THR A 580 33.66 0.12 1.68
N ASP A 581 34.04 -1.05 2.20
CA ASP A 581 33.96 -2.36 1.52
C ASP A 581 32.51 -2.88 1.36
N SER A 582 31.51 -2.03 1.61
CA SER A 582 30.07 -2.30 1.42
C SER A 582 29.71 -2.45 -0.07
N LEU A 583 28.89 -3.46 -0.40
CA LEU A 583 28.36 -3.69 -1.75
C LEU A 583 27.42 -2.59 -2.30
N SER A 584 27.09 -1.59 -1.49
CA SER A 584 26.36 -0.39 -1.91
C SER A 584 26.99 0.85 -1.24
N PRO A 585 27.30 1.92 -2.00
CA PRO A 585 27.96 3.11 -1.48
C PRO A 585 27.04 3.98 -0.62
N LEU A 586 25.71 3.85 -0.76
CA LEU A 586 24.73 4.64 0.00
C LEU A 586 24.39 4.06 1.38
N ARG A 587 24.93 2.90 1.75
CA ARG A 587 24.54 2.19 2.98
C ARG A 587 24.80 3.04 4.23
N GLY A 588 23.74 3.35 4.97
CA GLY A 588 23.82 4.18 6.18
C GLY A 588 24.05 5.66 5.89
N SER A 589 23.51 6.16 4.78
CA SER A 589 23.60 7.56 4.39
C SER A 589 22.28 8.33 4.51
N VAL A 590 22.40 9.64 4.61
CA VAL A 590 21.32 10.64 4.47
C VAL A 590 21.54 11.36 3.15
N VAL A 591 20.55 11.27 2.27
CA VAL A 591 20.47 11.94 0.97
C VAL A 591 19.57 13.16 1.13
N THR A 592 20.16 14.36 1.17
CA THR A 592 19.39 15.61 1.34
C THR A 592 19.25 16.34 0.02
N LEU A 593 18.01 16.47 -0.48
CA LEU A 593 17.68 17.31 -1.63
C LEU A 593 17.61 18.76 -1.16
N LEU A 594 18.33 19.64 -1.83
CA LEU A 594 18.24 21.08 -1.67
C LEU A 594 17.67 21.67 -2.94
N SER A 595 16.50 22.30 -2.86
CA SER A 595 15.88 23.01 -3.98
C SER A 595 15.28 24.33 -3.52
N CYS A 596 15.06 25.23 -4.48
CA CYS A 596 14.54 26.57 -4.25
C CYS A 596 13.04 26.64 -4.08
N SER A 597 12.33 25.83 -4.85
CA SER A 597 10.89 25.75 -4.87
C SER A 597 10.44 24.40 -5.40
N THR A 598 9.17 24.09 -5.19
CA THR A 598 8.52 22.96 -5.86
C THR A 598 8.47 23.15 -7.38
N GLU A 599 8.43 24.39 -7.88
CA GLU A 599 8.48 24.66 -9.32
C GLU A 599 9.85 24.26 -9.92
N ASP A 600 10.96 24.56 -9.24
CA ASP A 600 12.30 24.18 -9.71
C ASP A 600 12.54 22.68 -9.56
N SER A 601 12.06 22.09 -8.47
CA SER A 601 12.05 20.64 -8.26
C SER A 601 11.28 19.90 -9.36
N ARG A 602 10.16 20.47 -9.83
CA ARG A 602 9.34 19.95 -10.95
C ARG A 602 10.05 20.13 -12.29
N LYS A 603 10.63 21.30 -12.59
CA LYS A 603 11.36 21.57 -13.85
C LYS A 603 12.52 20.62 -14.08
N LEU A 604 13.17 20.18 -13.00
CA LEU A 604 14.39 19.37 -13.02
C LEU A 604 14.12 17.90 -12.70
N SER A 605 12.85 17.49 -12.56
CA SER A 605 12.42 16.13 -12.19
C SER A 605 13.19 15.58 -10.97
N LEU A 606 13.49 16.44 -9.98
CA LEU A 606 14.51 16.17 -8.97
C LEU A 606 14.18 14.92 -8.13
N TRP A 607 12.91 14.73 -7.77
CA TRP A 607 12.45 13.53 -7.07
C TRP A 607 12.63 12.25 -7.90
N GLU A 608 12.30 12.27 -9.19
CA GLU A 608 12.47 11.13 -10.09
C GLU A 608 13.96 10.76 -10.22
N SER A 609 14.83 11.75 -10.45
CA SER A 609 16.29 11.55 -10.57
C SER A 609 16.91 11.01 -9.28
N VAL A 610 16.55 11.56 -8.12
CA VAL A 610 17.10 11.13 -6.83
C VAL A 610 16.57 9.75 -6.43
N LEU A 611 15.29 9.45 -6.69
CA LEU A 611 14.77 8.09 -6.49
C LEU A 611 15.49 7.10 -7.40
N GLN A 612 15.59 7.35 -8.70
CA GLN A 612 16.30 6.45 -9.64
C GLN A 612 17.73 6.15 -9.15
N MET A 613 18.50 7.20 -8.86
CA MET A 613 19.87 7.09 -8.32
C MET A 613 19.94 6.21 -7.06
N VAL A 614 19.09 6.46 -6.06
CA VAL A 614 19.11 5.69 -4.81
C VAL A 614 18.68 4.24 -5.02
N LEU A 615 17.69 3.98 -5.88
CA LEU A 615 17.15 2.65 -6.14
C LEU A 615 18.12 1.76 -6.91
N GLU A 616 18.88 2.33 -7.85
CA GLU A 616 19.95 1.66 -8.59
C GLU A 616 21.14 1.33 -7.70
N GLU A 617 21.67 2.30 -6.97
CA GLU A 617 22.84 2.12 -6.08
C GLU A 617 22.57 1.22 -4.88
N ALA A 618 21.35 1.23 -4.35
CA ALA A 618 20.94 0.29 -3.31
C ALA A 618 20.59 -1.11 -3.86
N GLN A 619 20.62 -1.29 -5.20
CA GLN A 619 20.23 -2.49 -5.93
C GLN A 619 18.94 -3.11 -5.39
N LEU A 620 17.89 -2.28 -5.24
CA LEU A 620 16.69 -2.71 -4.55
C LEU A 620 15.95 -3.79 -5.34
N LEU A 621 15.61 -3.51 -6.60
CA LEU A 621 14.83 -4.42 -7.43
C LEU A 621 15.59 -5.71 -7.74
N PRO A 622 14.98 -6.90 -7.54
CA PRO A 622 15.63 -8.16 -7.87
C PRO A 622 15.67 -8.44 -9.38
N PHE A 623 14.83 -7.77 -10.17
CA PHE A 623 14.75 -7.94 -11.62
C PHE A 623 14.73 -6.60 -12.36
N ASP A 624 15.23 -6.60 -13.58
CA ASP A 624 14.88 -5.65 -14.64
C ASP A 624 13.75 -6.24 -15.50
N VAL A 625 12.81 -5.40 -15.93
CA VAL A 625 11.81 -5.75 -16.95
C VAL A 625 12.16 -4.97 -18.22
N LEU A 626 12.74 -5.66 -19.20
CA LEU A 626 13.24 -5.05 -20.43
C LEU A 626 12.36 -5.46 -21.61
N ASP A 627 12.15 -4.56 -22.57
CA ASP A 627 11.61 -4.90 -23.88
C ASP A 627 12.56 -5.85 -24.62
N SER A 628 12.04 -6.95 -25.19
CA SER A 628 12.88 -8.02 -25.75
C SER A 628 13.63 -7.63 -27.03
N GLU A 629 13.12 -6.65 -27.80
CA GLU A 629 13.74 -6.21 -29.06
C GLU A 629 14.75 -5.08 -28.83
N SER A 630 14.35 -4.05 -28.08
CA SER A 630 15.15 -2.84 -27.85
C SER A 630 16.08 -2.93 -26.63
N GLY A 631 15.78 -3.82 -25.67
CA GLY A 631 16.50 -3.93 -24.40
C GLY A 631 16.26 -2.76 -23.43
N ALA A 632 15.36 -1.83 -23.75
CA ALA A 632 15.00 -0.71 -22.89
C ALA A 632 14.13 -1.15 -21.72
N SER A 633 14.18 -0.45 -20.58
CA SER A 633 13.27 -0.69 -19.47
C SER A 633 11.82 -0.38 -19.88
N VAL A 634 10.90 -1.28 -19.52
CA VAL A 634 9.44 -1.10 -19.68
C VAL A 634 8.70 -1.11 -18.34
N VAL A 635 9.42 -0.88 -17.24
CA VAL A 635 8.79 -0.73 -15.91
C VAL A 635 7.87 0.49 -15.93
N GLY A 636 6.64 0.29 -15.47
CA GLY A 636 5.57 1.30 -15.47
C GLY A 636 4.50 1.01 -16.54
N SER A 637 4.90 0.84 -17.81
CA SER A 637 3.98 0.36 -18.87
C SER A 637 3.66 -1.13 -18.68
N VAL A 638 4.67 -1.93 -18.32
CA VAL A 638 4.50 -3.22 -17.64
C VAL A 638 4.81 -3.00 -16.16
N GLN A 639 3.77 -3.05 -15.33
CA GLN A 639 3.89 -3.00 -13.88
C GLN A 639 4.49 -4.30 -13.35
N MET A 640 5.44 -4.20 -12.42
CA MET A 640 6.05 -5.36 -11.76
C MET A 640 5.74 -5.37 -10.26
N MET A 641 5.36 -6.54 -9.75
CA MET A 641 5.21 -6.84 -8.33
C MET A 641 6.02 -8.10 -8.01
N VAL A 642 6.77 -8.11 -6.92
CA VAL A 642 7.63 -9.24 -6.54
C VAL A 642 7.36 -9.67 -5.12
N ASN A 643 7.21 -10.98 -4.91
CA ASN A 643 7.12 -11.63 -3.60
C ASN A 643 8.33 -12.54 -3.40
N VAL A 644 8.93 -12.49 -2.21
CA VAL A 644 10.09 -13.32 -1.87
C VAL A 644 9.65 -14.63 -1.23
N HIS A 645 10.31 -15.71 -1.63
CA HIS A 645 10.20 -17.06 -1.08
C HIS A 645 11.57 -17.58 -0.60
N PRO A 646 11.62 -18.62 0.25
CA PRO A 646 12.87 -19.31 0.56
C PRO A 646 13.56 -19.88 -0.69
N GLU A 647 12.76 -20.47 -1.58
CA GLU A 647 13.23 -21.14 -2.81
C GLU A 647 13.41 -20.19 -4.00
N GLY A 648 12.89 -18.96 -3.95
CA GLY A 648 13.00 -18.00 -5.05
C GLY A 648 12.03 -16.83 -4.98
N PHE A 649 11.29 -16.57 -6.06
CA PHE A 649 10.41 -15.41 -6.19
C PHE A 649 9.07 -15.76 -6.85
N GLY A 650 8.00 -15.12 -6.37
CA GLY A 650 6.77 -14.95 -7.15
C GLY A 650 6.83 -13.58 -7.83
N VAL A 651 6.60 -13.50 -9.14
CA VAL A 651 6.61 -12.23 -9.88
C VAL A 651 5.31 -12.08 -10.65
N ALA A 652 4.68 -10.91 -10.55
CA ALA A 652 3.56 -10.53 -11.41
C ALA A 652 3.98 -9.42 -12.36
N LEU A 653 3.69 -9.62 -13.63
CA LEU A 653 3.88 -8.65 -14.71
C LEU A 653 2.49 -8.28 -15.23
N VAL A 654 2.09 -7.03 -15.05
CA VAL A 654 0.77 -6.53 -15.45
C VAL A 654 0.95 -5.55 -16.61
N ASN A 655 0.37 -5.86 -17.76
CA ASN A 655 0.34 -4.95 -18.90
C ASN A 655 -0.90 -4.05 -18.76
N ASN A 656 -0.68 -2.76 -18.54
CA ASN A 656 -1.75 -1.77 -18.37
C ASN A 656 -2.17 -1.15 -19.72
N GLU A 657 -1.51 -1.49 -20.82
CA GLU A 657 -1.87 -1.06 -22.18
C GLU A 657 -2.79 -2.08 -22.88
N GLY A 658 -3.49 -1.61 -23.92
CA GLY A 658 -4.22 -2.49 -24.84
C GLY A 658 -5.65 -2.81 -24.45
N VAL A 659 -6.17 -2.24 -23.36
CA VAL A 659 -7.62 -2.19 -23.10
C VAL A 659 -8.04 -0.74 -22.85
N THR A 660 -9.11 -0.33 -23.53
CA THR A 660 -9.78 0.97 -23.33
C THR A 660 -11.26 0.75 -23.10
N LYS A 661 -11.86 1.50 -22.18
CA LYS A 661 -13.25 1.33 -21.75
C LYS A 661 -13.89 2.69 -21.51
N ASP A 662 -14.66 3.13 -22.50
CA ASP A 662 -15.49 4.33 -22.38
C ASP A 662 -16.74 4.01 -21.54
N PRO A 663 -17.28 4.94 -20.72
CA PRO A 663 -18.38 4.69 -19.79
C PRO A 663 -19.69 4.12 -20.36
N GLY A 664 -19.90 4.26 -21.68
CA GLY A 664 -21.09 3.79 -22.39
C GLY A 664 -20.79 2.84 -23.55
N ALA A 665 -19.58 2.28 -23.62
CA ALA A 665 -19.16 1.35 -24.67
C ALA A 665 -18.67 0.03 -24.07
N ALA A 666 -18.74 -1.06 -24.84
CA ALA A 666 -18.01 -2.27 -24.49
C ALA A 666 -16.50 -1.99 -24.44
N ALA A 667 -15.76 -2.73 -23.62
CA ALA A 667 -14.29 -2.62 -23.61
C ALA A 667 -13.73 -3.00 -24.98
N VAL A 668 -12.72 -2.27 -25.43
CA VAL A 668 -12.02 -2.53 -26.69
C VAL A 668 -10.62 -3.04 -26.37
N GLU A 669 -10.28 -4.20 -26.93
CA GLU A 669 -8.97 -4.84 -26.78
C GLU A 669 -8.12 -4.60 -28.04
N ASP A 670 -6.93 -4.02 -27.87
CA ASP A 670 -5.88 -3.95 -28.88
C ASP A 670 -4.79 -4.98 -28.54
N LEU A 671 -4.98 -6.20 -29.06
CA LEU A 671 -4.02 -7.30 -28.90
C LEU A 671 -2.62 -6.97 -29.45
N GLY A 672 -2.49 -5.96 -30.31
CA GLY A 672 -1.20 -5.42 -30.77
C GLY A 672 -0.39 -4.70 -29.68
N LYS A 673 -0.95 -4.51 -28.48
CA LYS A 673 -0.25 -4.00 -27.28
C LYS A 673 0.29 -5.09 -26.37
N ALA A 674 0.22 -6.36 -26.74
CA ALA A 674 0.98 -7.41 -26.07
C ALA A 674 2.48 -7.06 -26.07
N ARG A 675 3.20 -7.38 -24.99
CA ARG A 675 4.61 -7.03 -24.80
C ARG A 675 5.45 -8.27 -24.59
N GLU A 676 6.43 -8.51 -25.46
CA GLU A 676 7.49 -9.49 -25.19
C GLU A 676 8.56 -8.85 -24.30
N VAL A 677 8.65 -9.30 -23.04
CA VAL A 677 9.62 -8.78 -22.08
C VAL A 677 10.67 -9.83 -21.68
N LEU A 678 11.89 -9.35 -21.50
CA LEU A 678 13.00 -10.08 -20.90
C LEU A 678 13.08 -9.70 -19.41
N LEU A 679 12.60 -10.60 -18.54
CA LEU A 679 12.73 -10.46 -17.09
C LEU A 679 14.13 -10.95 -16.68
N ARG A 680 15.04 -10.03 -16.34
CA ARG A 680 16.45 -10.32 -16.03
C ARG A 680 16.76 -10.14 -14.55
N MET A 681 17.34 -11.14 -13.90
CA MET A 681 17.70 -11.08 -12.49
C MET A 681 19.00 -10.29 -12.25
N LYS A 682 18.91 -9.23 -11.42
CA LYS A 682 20.03 -8.35 -11.04
C LYS A 682 21.04 -9.08 -10.17
N GLU A 683 22.31 -8.67 -10.24
CA GLU A 683 23.42 -9.35 -9.55
C GLU A 683 23.21 -9.49 -8.04
N GLY A 684 22.78 -8.42 -7.35
CA GLY A 684 22.45 -8.45 -5.92
C GLY A 684 21.36 -9.45 -5.52
N ALA A 685 20.47 -9.84 -6.44
CA ALA A 685 19.43 -10.85 -6.17
C ALA A 685 19.92 -12.29 -6.38
N ARG A 686 20.96 -12.51 -7.18
CA ARG A 686 21.46 -13.85 -7.57
C ARG A 686 21.86 -14.69 -6.37
N ARG A 687 22.51 -14.09 -5.36
CA ARG A 687 23.06 -14.80 -4.17
C ARG A 687 23.87 -16.07 -4.53
N GLY A 688 24.51 -16.09 -5.70
CA GLY A 688 25.25 -17.25 -6.23
C GLY A 688 24.39 -18.40 -6.79
N ARG A 689 23.07 -18.24 -6.93
CA ARG A 689 22.10 -19.23 -7.46
C ARG A 689 21.47 -18.73 -8.76
N GLY A 690 21.65 -19.49 -9.86
CA GLY A 690 20.99 -19.23 -11.15
C GLY A 690 19.51 -19.59 -11.13
N ILE A 691 18.74 -19.12 -12.11
CA ILE A 691 17.35 -19.56 -12.25
C ILE A 691 17.34 -21.05 -12.64
N LYS A 692 16.68 -21.87 -11.84
CA LYS A 692 16.50 -23.32 -12.08
C LYS A 692 15.28 -23.59 -12.95
N ALA A 693 14.18 -22.90 -12.66
CA ALA A 693 12.90 -23.03 -13.34
C ALA A 693 12.14 -21.70 -13.28
N ALA A 694 11.30 -21.47 -14.29
CA ALA A 694 10.30 -20.42 -14.30
C ALA A 694 8.98 -21.04 -14.79
N LEU A 695 7.89 -20.83 -14.05
CA LEU A 695 6.57 -21.42 -14.34
C LEU A 695 5.52 -20.31 -14.49
N ALA A 696 4.77 -20.30 -15.58
CA ALA A 696 3.59 -19.46 -15.74
C ALA A 696 2.42 -20.08 -14.96
N VAL A 697 2.14 -19.54 -13.78
CA VAL A 697 1.20 -20.14 -12.80
C VAL A 697 -0.24 -20.12 -13.31
N ARG A 698 -0.62 -19.09 -14.08
CA ARG A 698 -1.94 -18.99 -14.73
C ARG A 698 -2.12 -19.94 -15.93
N GLU A 699 -1.03 -20.44 -16.51
CA GLU A 699 -1.04 -21.39 -17.64
C GLU A 699 -0.82 -22.84 -17.15
N ASP A 700 -1.54 -23.25 -16.09
CA ASP A 700 -1.41 -24.56 -15.42
C ASP A 700 0.04 -24.95 -15.06
N GLY A 701 0.89 -23.97 -14.75
CA GLY A 701 2.30 -24.19 -14.41
C GLY A 701 3.20 -24.51 -15.59
N LYS A 702 2.82 -24.12 -16.82
CA LYS A 702 3.64 -24.19 -18.04
C LYS A 702 5.06 -23.66 -17.77
N THR A 703 6.06 -24.50 -18.01
CA THR A 703 7.47 -24.11 -17.90
C THR A 703 7.84 -23.12 -18.99
N LEU A 704 8.40 -21.98 -18.59
CA LEU A 704 8.90 -20.96 -19.49
C LEU A 704 10.35 -21.24 -19.88
N GLN A 705 10.73 -20.76 -21.07
CA GLN A 705 12.09 -20.90 -21.55
C GLN A 705 13.01 -19.90 -20.85
N LEU A 706 14.05 -20.42 -20.19
CA LEU A 706 15.15 -19.61 -19.70
C LEU A 706 16.07 -19.23 -20.87
N ALA A 707 16.60 -18.01 -20.84
CA ALA A 707 17.65 -17.60 -21.77
C ALA A 707 18.96 -18.35 -21.47
N ASP A 708 19.88 -18.37 -22.45
CA ASP A 708 21.18 -19.07 -22.35
C ASP A 708 22.04 -18.60 -21.17
N ASP A 709 21.81 -17.38 -20.67
CA ASP A 709 22.50 -16.81 -19.51
C ASP A 709 22.09 -17.47 -18.17
N LYS A 710 20.93 -18.12 -18.09
CA LYS A 710 20.27 -18.65 -16.87
C LYS A 710 19.93 -17.58 -15.81
N TRP A 711 19.88 -16.33 -16.22
CA TRP A 711 19.53 -15.16 -15.40
C TRP A 711 18.32 -14.42 -15.94
N SER A 712 17.92 -14.69 -17.19
CA SER A 712 16.81 -14.02 -17.86
C SER A 712 15.73 -15.02 -18.30
N ILE A 713 14.46 -14.58 -18.28
CA ILE A 713 13.27 -15.31 -18.73
C ILE A 713 12.59 -14.45 -19.80
N GLN A 714 12.25 -15.02 -20.96
CA GLN A 714 11.43 -14.34 -21.96
C GLN A 714 9.95 -14.63 -21.68
N VAL A 715 9.13 -13.59 -21.63
CA VAL A 715 7.72 -13.65 -21.24
C VAL A 715 6.90 -12.76 -22.16
N GLU A 716 5.83 -13.28 -22.76
CA GLU A 716 4.80 -12.45 -23.39
C GLU A 716 3.81 -12.02 -22.30
N VAL A 717 3.58 -10.72 -22.16
CA VAL A 717 2.55 -10.16 -21.28
C VAL A 717 1.41 -9.62 -22.16
N PRO A 718 0.27 -10.34 -22.26
CA PRO A 718 -0.81 -9.98 -23.18
C PRO A 718 -1.40 -8.58 -22.89
N ALA A 719 -1.96 -7.96 -23.91
CA ALA A 719 -2.68 -6.68 -23.80
C ALA A 719 -3.74 -6.74 -22.68
N GLY A 720 -3.68 -5.79 -21.73
CA GLY A 720 -4.61 -5.69 -20.62
C GLY A 720 -4.68 -6.89 -19.67
N ASP A 721 -3.67 -7.76 -19.65
CA ASP A 721 -3.64 -8.95 -18.77
C ASP A 721 -2.43 -8.96 -17.83
N VAL A 722 -2.39 -9.96 -16.96
CA VAL A 722 -1.37 -10.18 -15.94
C VAL A 722 -0.78 -11.59 -16.06
N VAL A 723 0.55 -11.68 -16.10
CA VAL A 723 1.27 -12.96 -16.03
C VAL A 723 1.83 -13.14 -14.62
N ILE A 724 1.55 -14.30 -14.02
CA ILE A 724 2.06 -14.70 -12.70
C ILE A 724 3.12 -15.77 -12.89
N LEU A 725 4.31 -15.53 -12.34
CA LEU A 725 5.51 -16.35 -12.48
C LEU A 725 5.93 -16.91 -11.12
N GLN A 726 6.22 -18.20 -11.06
CA GLN A 726 7.07 -18.78 -10.01
C GLN A 726 8.49 -18.91 -10.58
N ILE A 727 9.50 -18.41 -9.87
CA ILE A 727 10.92 -18.44 -10.26
C ILE A 727 11.72 -19.12 -9.15
N ASP A 728 12.33 -20.28 -9.43
CA ASP A 728 13.09 -21.08 -8.47
C ASP A 728 14.62 -20.88 -8.64
N LEU A 729 15.38 -20.86 -7.52
CA LEU A 729 16.83 -20.54 -7.44
C LEU A 729 17.70 -21.66 -6.85
#